data_AF-A0A853CP45-F1
#
_entry.id   AF-A0A853CP45-F1
#
_cell.length_a   1.000
_cell.length_b   1.000
_cell.length_c   1.000
_cell.angle_alpha   90.00
_cell.angle_beta   90.00
_cell.angle_gamma   90.00
#
_symmetry.space_group_name_H-M   'P 1'
#
loop_
_entity.id
_entity.type
_entity.pdbx_description
1 polymer ?
#
loop_
_entity_poly.entity_id
_entity_poly.type
_entity_poly.pdbx_seq_one_letter_code
_entity_poly.pdbx_strand_id
1 'polypeptide(L)'
;MTRGTAEGTTAGRRIGRTIRSLFWYRDRPARGFRVVSALLAIGVGAVSVFGLAGAATAATTAVHEITTNWVGNPASAAYGTALTSEWHVNTNDATNPQANAPVDNVRLTLVATNGVFAGIPAVCQTKGVTPASAISANGTTLVCNLGTITEGTASVVQAPVRATGAVGSKLSVSGTVTSDSAAAPAGPTATTPLPITGSHGMDLVLSAPNQNYQQSTIPSRSGGNRPSIVVDYGVAMTTGSIPGPSSYSFTVDIAVSVAGQLPGLQWEGCSPVDDSAQATGIPYSATSYSNRTNAPACTISGSGTHYTVTLSGLDYSLQHVPTTDSLGNAIPSTSSFIAAGQLHFSYTTPITATTGVTFTATPTPFTFSDGVTQPETNTTNDSSGTTLVTPGVFSTIWMGSPTAGRSPWDANLWAAPGAAKDKTFPWPAAGSSTNPGPYTLADQPLGIQADSVTWSTYSGSGGADMAGSCVMVQNPADFTPRYADFLAADGASYSNMTTAHLWYRTDALNTKTETCGEPVGVAGSPWTSIPLPAGCSTQTASISPAYSDDKCIVSLPAGVTAVKMTWNPAVDKQFHHFLRAWGYVPTTAPIGSESWAVGAFNAPYNTATVFPGYPTLNNYINISTNPNVTGTIPGSTYGPNTNGIRDAMRIQGPTGAITKTTPSTTAQPGVPVSYSLTAEADLAVQSPPNQTFTVTDTLPTGMSYVAGSGTPTPALSTNGSGQQVLT
;
A
#
# COMPACT_ATOMS: atom_id res chain seq x y z
N MET A 1 -16.77 2.65 37.48
CA MET A 1 -15.90 3.54 38.29
C MET A 1 -15.50 4.72 37.43
N THR A 2 -15.73 5.91 37.99
CA THR A 2 -15.76 7.25 37.41
C THR A 2 -14.43 7.84 36.95
N ARG A 3 -14.47 8.58 35.83
CA ARG A 3 -13.87 9.92 35.55
C ARG A 3 -13.89 10.10 34.02
N GLY A 4 -14.25 11.21 33.41
CA GLY A 4 -14.50 12.58 33.85
C GLY A 4 -14.22 13.45 32.62
N THR A 5 -15.22 14.21 32.18
CA THR A 5 -15.24 15.13 31.03
C THR A 5 -14.35 16.35 31.26
N ALA A 6 -13.78 16.92 30.18
CA ALA A 6 -13.41 18.33 30.11
C ALA A 6 -13.34 18.84 28.66
N GLU A 7 -14.23 19.79 28.35
CA GLU A 7 -14.20 20.69 27.20
C GLU A 7 -13.08 21.75 27.34
N GLY A 8 -12.62 22.30 26.22
CA GLY A 8 -11.72 23.46 26.19
C GLY A 8 -11.65 24.09 24.79
N THR A 9 -12.30 25.24 24.63
CA THR A 9 -12.46 26.05 23.42
C THR A 9 -11.37 27.13 23.21
N THR A 10 -10.97 27.29 21.93
CA THR A 10 -10.66 28.52 21.15
C THR A 10 -9.41 29.42 21.30
N ALA A 11 -9.04 29.95 20.12
CA ALA A 11 -8.16 31.08 19.75
C ALA A 11 -6.64 30.78 19.73
N GLY A 12 -5.85 31.05 18.69
CA GLY A 12 -6.00 31.84 17.47
C GLY A 12 -4.69 32.62 17.24
N ARG A 13 -3.90 32.28 16.20
CA ARG A 13 -2.84 33.20 15.71
C ARG A 13 -2.39 32.88 14.28
N ARG A 14 -2.69 33.82 13.37
CA ARG A 14 -2.03 34.02 12.06
C ARG A 14 -0.58 34.45 12.29
N ILE A 15 0.38 33.93 11.52
CA ILE A 15 1.43 34.69 10.80
C ILE A 15 1.86 33.84 9.60
N GLY A 16 1.83 34.44 8.40
CA GLY A 16 2.30 33.85 7.15
C GLY A 16 3.69 34.33 6.72
N ARG A 17 3.99 34.03 5.45
CA ARG A 17 5.21 34.29 4.64
C ARG A 17 6.19 33.11 4.63
N THR A 18 6.73 32.66 3.51
CA THR A 18 6.87 33.23 2.14
C THR A 18 7.38 32.11 1.23
N ILE A 19 7.19 32.21 -0.09
CA ILE A 19 8.24 32.14 -1.13
C ILE A 19 7.52 32.17 -2.49
N ARG A 20 7.75 33.23 -3.27
CA ARG A 20 7.94 33.13 -4.72
C ARG A 20 8.98 34.15 -5.16
N SER A 21 9.91 33.61 -5.92
CA SER A 21 10.98 34.17 -6.73
C SER A 21 10.48 35.17 -7.78
N LEU A 22 11.34 36.08 -8.24
CA LEU A 22 11.93 36.08 -9.60
C LEU A 22 12.74 37.38 -9.88
N PHE A 23 14.01 37.17 -10.26
CA PHE A 23 14.72 37.76 -11.43
C PHE A 23 14.81 39.29 -11.66
N TRP A 24 16.03 39.87 -11.56
CA TRP A 24 16.95 40.25 -12.68
C TRP A 24 18.04 41.23 -12.19
N TYR A 25 19.30 40.89 -12.53
CA TYR A 25 20.42 41.72 -13.01
C TYR A 25 20.82 43.07 -12.36
N ARG A 26 22.14 43.10 -12.09
CA ARG A 26 23.15 44.12 -12.49
C ARG A 26 23.66 45.13 -11.43
N ASP A 27 24.99 45.14 -11.41
CA ASP A 27 25.97 46.20 -11.09
C ASP A 27 26.20 46.69 -9.65
N ARG A 28 27.50 46.60 -9.30
CA ARG A 28 28.21 47.16 -8.13
C ARG A 28 28.26 48.72 -8.21
N PRO A 29 29.08 49.40 -7.38
CA PRO A 29 28.99 49.66 -5.93
C PRO A 29 29.04 51.19 -5.66
N ALA A 30 28.90 51.65 -4.41
CA ALA A 30 29.72 52.74 -3.81
C ALA A 30 29.10 53.36 -2.54
N ARG A 31 29.95 53.46 -1.51
CA ARG A 31 30.25 54.63 -0.65
C ARG A 31 29.18 55.71 -0.47
N GLY A 32 28.96 56.12 0.79
CA GLY A 32 28.42 57.46 1.05
C GLY A 32 28.12 57.75 2.52
N PHE A 33 29.08 58.40 3.18
CA PHE A 33 28.98 59.08 4.48
C PHE A 33 27.82 60.09 4.59
N ARG A 34 27.34 60.31 5.83
CA ARG A 34 27.05 61.59 6.56
C ARG A 34 25.86 61.36 7.52
N VAL A 35 26.04 61.34 8.85
CA VAL A 35 26.27 62.47 9.80
C VAL A 35 25.18 63.55 9.73
N VAL A 36 24.51 63.77 10.87
CA VAL A 36 24.00 65.02 11.51
C VAL A 36 23.00 64.56 12.60
N SER A 37 23.30 64.59 13.91
CA SER A 37 23.17 65.72 14.88
C SER A 37 21.69 66.17 15.06
N ALA A 38 21.09 66.46 16.22
CA ALA A 38 21.59 66.72 17.57
C ALA A 38 20.40 66.85 18.58
N LEU A 39 20.74 66.90 19.89
CA LEU A 39 20.09 67.61 21.01
C LEU A 39 18.77 67.05 21.61
N LEU A 40 18.47 67.17 22.91
CA LEU A 40 19.16 67.54 24.16
C LEU A 40 18.09 67.39 25.27
N ALA A 41 18.41 66.79 26.43
CA ALA A 41 17.88 67.24 27.73
C ALA A 41 18.55 66.48 28.88
N ILE A 42 19.12 67.27 29.79
CA ILE A 42 19.87 66.89 30.98
C ILE A 42 18.87 66.72 32.14
N GLY A 43 19.04 65.66 32.94
CA GLY A 43 18.39 65.48 34.23
C GLY A 43 19.35 64.78 35.19
N VAL A 44 19.92 65.57 36.10
CA VAL A 44 20.92 65.20 37.11
C VAL A 44 20.28 64.32 38.19
N GLY A 45 20.91 63.18 38.49
CA GLY A 45 20.57 62.31 39.62
C GLY A 45 21.72 61.34 39.91
N ALA A 46 22.68 61.80 40.71
CA ALA A 46 23.83 61.00 41.15
C ALA A 46 23.39 59.94 42.17
N VAL A 47 23.50 58.66 41.80
CA VAL A 47 23.66 57.55 42.75
C VAL A 47 24.84 56.71 42.25
N SER A 48 25.96 56.82 42.96
CA SER A 48 27.19 56.08 42.74
C SER A 48 26.98 54.61 43.12
N VAL A 49 26.64 53.76 42.16
CA VAL A 49 26.77 52.30 42.32
C VAL A 49 28.14 51.94 41.73
N PHE A 50 29.08 51.58 42.60
CA PHE A 50 30.30 50.89 42.20
C PHE A 50 29.89 49.57 41.54
N GLY A 51 29.84 49.55 40.21
CA GLY A 51 29.81 48.32 39.44
C GLY A 51 31.15 47.61 39.65
N LEU A 52 31.19 46.69 40.61
CA LEU A 52 32.21 45.65 40.66
C LEU A 52 32.23 44.98 39.29
N ALA A 53 33.25 45.27 38.49
CA ALA A 53 33.60 44.41 37.38
C ALA A 53 33.87 43.04 37.99
N GLY A 54 32.94 42.09 37.79
CA GLY A 54 33.15 40.71 38.18
C GLY A 54 34.48 40.26 37.59
N ALA A 55 35.36 39.75 38.45
CA ALA A 55 36.62 39.16 38.02
C ALA A 55 36.31 38.18 36.88
N ALA A 56 36.97 38.35 35.74
CA ALA A 56 36.93 37.36 34.68
C ALA A 56 37.42 36.04 35.28
N THR A 57 36.51 35.09 35.51
CA THR A 57 36.85 33.73 35.88
C THR A 57 37.77 33.18 34.80
N ALA A 58 38.94 32.70 35.20
CA ALA A 58 39.88 32.08 34.27
C ALA A 58 39.16 31.01 33.45
N ALA A 59 39.42 30.95 32.14
CA ALA A 59 38.85 29.93 31.27
C ALA A 59 39.19 28.55 31.84
N THR A 60 38.17 27.73 32.12
CA THR A 60 38.38 26.38 32.62
C THR A 60 39.09 25.55 31.56
N THR A 61 39.98 24.68 32.01
CA THR A 61 40.76 23.81 31.13
C THR A 61 40.22 22.39 31.31
N ALA A 62 39.43 21.94 30.35
CA ALA A 62 38.78 20.64 30.42
C ALA A 62 39.79 19.50 30.21
N VAL A 63 39.66 18.46 31.02
CA VAL A 63 40.32 17.15 30.89
C VAL A 63 39.25 16.11 30.64
N HIS A 64 39.53 15.25 29.66
CA HIS A 64 38.63 14.18 29.28
C HIS A 64 39.24 12.82 29.59
N GLU A 65 38.39 11.84 29.88
CA GLU A 65 38.77 10.43 29.94
C GLU A 65 37.89 9.63 28.99
N ILE A 66 38.47 8.61 28.35
CA ILE A 66 37.77 7.78 27.38
C ILE A 66 38.10 6.30 27.57
N THR A 67 37.06 5.50 27.80
CA THR A 67 37.15 4.03 27.82
C THR A 67 36.12 3.44 26.86
N THR A 68 36.32 2.18 26.46
CA THR A 68 35.46 1.53 25.46
C THR A 68 35.32 0.05 25.68
N ASN A 69 34.17 -0.49 25.29
CA ASN A 69 33.87 -1.92 25.27
C ASN A 69 33.00 -2.25 24.04
N TRP A 70 32.88 -3.53 23.74
CA TRP A 70 31.79 -4.01 22.88
C TRP A 70 30.58 -4.36 23.73
N VAL A 71 29.40 -3.90 23.35
CA VAL A 71 28.15 -4.32 24.02
C VAL A 71 28.01 -5.84 23.86
N GLY A 72 27.83 -6.54 24.99
CA GLY A 72 27.65 -8.00 25.03
C GLY A 72 28.93 -8.83 24.88
N ASN A 73 30.12 -8.21 24.75
CA ASN A 73 31.42 -8.90 24.63
C ASN A 73 31.44 -10.04 23.58
N PRO A 74 31.07 -9.77 22.31
CA PRO A 74 31.09 -10.77 21.26
C PRO A 74 32.49 -11.34 21.04
N ALA A 75 32.57 -12.62 20.68
CA ALA A 75 33.84 -13.29 20.36
C ALA A 75 34.30 -13.07 18.90
N SER A 76 33.38 -12.68 18.01
CA SER A 76 33.63 -12.45 16.58
C SER A 76 32.62 -11.47 16.00
N ALA A 77 32.90 -10.97 14.79
CA ALA A 77 32.02 -10.07 14.06
C ALA A 77 31.62 -10.71 12.72
N ALA A 78 30.37 -11.16 12.61
CA ALA A 78 29.86 -11.65 11.33
C ALA A 78 29.79 -10.51 10.31
N TYR A 79 30.20 -10.76 9.07
CA TYR A 79 30.17 -9.79 7.98
C TYR A 79 28.79 -9.14 7.84
N GLY A 80 28.75 -7.82 7.63
CA GLY A 80 27.52 -7.06 7.44
C GLY A 80 26.63 -6.91 8.69
N THR A 81 26.85 -7.72 9.74
CA THR A 81 26.10 -7.63 11.00
C THR A 81 26.56 -6.41 11.79
N ALA A 82 25.61 -5.63 12.30
CA ALA A 82 25.91 -4.49 13.15
C ALA A 82 26.23 -4.95 14.58
N LEU A 83 27.39 -4.52 15.09
CA LEU A 83 27.78 -4.61 16.49
C LEU A 83 27.78 -3.21 17.09
N THR A 84 27.59 -3.12 18.40
CA THR A 84 27.59 -1.82 19.10
C THR A 84 28.89 -1.63 19.87
N SER A 85 29.67 -0.64 19.46
CA SER A 85 30.80 -0.15 20.25
C SER A 85 30.29 0.84 21.29
N GLU A 86 30.62 0.62 22.56
CA GLU A 86 30.25 1.47 23.68
C GLU A 86 31.45 2.30 24.12
N TRP A 87 31.21 3.59 24.36
CA TRP A 87 32.22 4.57 24.69
C TRP A 87 31.79 5.35 25.92
N HIS A 88 32.62 5.33 26.96
CA HIS A 88 32.40 6.14 28.16
C HIS A 88 33.31 7.36 28.08
N VAL A 89 32.70 8.53 28.08
CA VAL A 89 33.37 9.83 28.00
C VAL A 89 33.13 10.57 29.30
N ASN A 90 34.19 10.85 30.04
CA ASN A 90 34.14 11.69 31.24
C ASN A 90 34.71 13.07 30.92
N THR A 91 34.10 14.14 31.40
CA THR A 91 34.59 15.52 31.26
C THR A 91 34.71 16.15 32.63
N ASN A 92 35.93 16.54 33.02
CA ASN A 92 36.25 17.17 34.29
C ASN A 92 37.18 18.36 34.09
N ASP A 93 37.33 19.20 35.12
CA ASP A 93 38.37 20.24 35.14
C ASP A 93 39.72 19.64 35.59
N ALA A 94 40.81 20.09 34.97
CA ALA A 94 42.16 19.61 35.24
C ALA A 94 42.66 19.88 36.67
N THR A 95 42.11 20.89 37.32
CA THR A 95 42.61 21.52 38.55
C THR A 95 41.60 21.52 39.70
N ASN A 96 40.31 21.44 39.40
CA ASN A 96 39.22 21.45 40.36
C ASN A 96 38.15 20.40 39.99
N PRO A 97 38.26 19.15 40.47
CA PRO A 97 37.31 18.08 40.14
C PRO A 97 35.85 18.35 40.55
N GLN A 98 35.60 19.35 41.40
CA GLN A 98 34.26 19.78 41.82
C GLN A 98 33.71 20.93 40.97
N ALA A 99 34.47 21.40 39.97
CA ALA A 99 34.00 22.40 39.03
C ALA A 99 32.82 21.86 38.21
N ASN A 100 31.92 22.77 37.86
CA ASN A 100 30.69 22.51 37.14
C ASN A 100 30.50 23.51 36.00
N ALA A 101 31.61 23.97 35.40
CA ALA A 101 31.53 24.90 34.29
C ALA A 101 31.05 24.18 33.02
N PRO A 102 30.37 24.90 32.10
CA PRO A 102 30.01 24.34 30.81
C PRO A 102 31.24 24.20 29.90
N VAL A 103 31.38 23.03 29.27
CA VAL A 103 32.41 22.72 28.27
C VAL A 103 31.74 22.55 26.92
N ASP A 104 32.01 23.49 26.00
CA ASP A 104 31.37 23.51 24.68
C ASP A 104 32.02 22.54 23.69
N ASN A 105 31.16 22.01 22.81
CA ASN A 105 31.52 21.11 21.71
C ASN A 105 32.41 19.93 22.14
N VAL A 106 31.98 19.17 23.14
CA VAL A 106 32.63 17.89 23.46
C VAL A 106 32.43 16.93 22.29
N ARG A 107 33.53 16.58 21.62
CA ARG A 107 33.57 15.83 20.36
C ARG A 107 34.29 14.50 20.53
N LEU A 108 33.55 13.42 20.34
CA LEU A 108 34.07 12.07 20.21
C LEU A 108 34.28 11.75 18.72
N THR A 109 35.53 11.53 18.32
CA THR A 109 35.88 11.09 16.96
C THR A 109 36.23 9.62 16.97
N LEU A 110 35.43 8.81 16.27
CA LEU A 110 35.60 7.37 16.16
C LEU A 110 36.05 6.98 14.75
N VAL A 111 36.99 6.03 14.66
CA VAL A 111 37.51 5.49 13.40
C VAL A 111 37.43 3.97 13.43
N ALA A 112 36.64 3.40 12.52
CA ALA A 112 36.48 1.97 12.34
C ALA A 112 37.54 1.41 11.39
N THR A 113 38.15 0.29 11.78
CA THR A 113 39.04 -0.54 10.94
C THR A 113 38.29 -1.79 10.53
N ASN A 114 38.26 -2.10 9.23
CA ASN A 114 37.49 -3.23 8.67
C ASN A 114 35.98 -3.17 8.99
N GLY A 115 35.44 -1.96 9.16
CA GLY A 115 34.02 -1.74 9.39
C GLY A 115 33.56 -0.33 9.06
N VAL A 116 32.24 -0.13 9.04
CA VAL A 116 31.59 1.15 8.75
C VAL A 116 30.47 1.43 9.76
N PHE A 117 30.26 2.70 10.11
CA PHE A 117 29.20 3.10 11.03
C PHE A 117 27.83 3.01 10.37
N ALA A 118 26.86 2.37 11.04
CA ALA A 118 25.52 2.16 10.52
C ALA A 118 24.56 3.34 10.75
N GLY A 119 24.93 4.29 11.62
CA GLY A 119 24.12 5.46 11.92
C GLY A 119 24.74 6.35 12.99
N ILE A 120 24.28 7.60 13.06
CA ILE A 120 24.68 8.57 14.08
C ILE A 120 23.88 8.28 15.36
N PRO A 121 24.53 7.99 16.50
CA PRO A 121 23.84 7.72 17.77
C PRO A 121 22.95 8.90 18.19
N ALA A 122 21.82 8.61 18.82
CA ALA A 122 20.84 9.64 19.21
C ALA A 122 21.46 10.75 20.09
N VAL A 123 22.37 10.38 21.01
CA VAL A 123 23.10 11.32 21.88
C VAL A 123 23.99 12.30 21.10
N CYS A 124 24.36 11.97 19.87
CA CYS A 124 25.19 12.79 19.00
C CYS A 124 24.36 13.73 18.10
N GLN A 125 23.03 13.63 18.07
CA GLN A 125 22.19 14.44 17.19
C GLN A 125 21.89 15.84 17.76
N THR A 126 22.88 16.43 18.44
CA THR A 126 22.79 17.74 19.07
C THR A 126 22.76 18.86 18.02
N LYS A 127 21.83 19.81 18.17
CA LYS A 127 21.67 20.95 17.26
C LYS A 127 22.47 22.16 17.73
N GLY A 128 22.89 23.02 16.79
CA GLY A 128 23.60 24.26 17.10
C GLY A 128 25.08 24.09 17.48
N VAL A 129 25.64 22.90 17.28
CA VAL A 129 27.02 22.56 17.60
C VAL A 129 27.93 22.67 16.38
N THR A 130 29.23 22.89 16.58
CA THR A 130 30.20 23.04 15.49
C THR A 130 31.46 22.18 15.72
N PRO A 131 31.83 21.28 14.78
CA PRO A 131 31.02 20.79 13.66
C PRO A 131 29.78 20.02 14.12
N ALA A 132 28.76 19.95 13.27
CA ALA A 132 27.65 19.01 13.46
C ALA A 132 28.15 17.56 13.36
N SER A 133 27.50 16.65 14.08
CA SER A 133 27.83 15.23 14.01
C SER A 133 27.64 14.68 12.60
N ALA A 134 28.58 13.87 12.14
CA ALA A 134 28.58 13.33 10.78
C ALA A 134 29.35 12.01 10.70
N ILE A 135 28.94 11.16 9.76
CA ILE A 135 29.72 10.00 9.31
C ILE A 135 30.42 10.40 8.00
N SER A 136 31.68 10.03 7.84
CA SER A 136 32.45 10.26 6.62
C SER A 136 31.81 9.59 5.39
N ALA A 137 32.13 10.06 4.18
CA ALA A 137 31.55 9.52 2.95
C ALA A 137 31.82 8.02 2.74
N ASN A 138 32.95 7.51 3.23
CA ASN A 138 33.32 6.09 3.20
C ASN A 138 32.79 5.29 4.41
N GLY A 139 32.06 5.93 5.33
CA GLY A 139 31.47 5.27 6.49
C GLY A 139 32.42 4.95 7.65
N THR A 140 33.74 5.16 7.50
CA THR A 140 34.74 4.66 8.48
C THR A 140 34.99 5.61 9.64
N THR A 141 34.53 6.86 9.58
CA THR A 141 34.77 7.86 10.63
C THR A 141 33.44 8.46 11.08
N LEU A 142 33.20 8.47 12.39
CA LEU A 142 32.05 9.14 13.02
C LEU A 142 32.57 10.26 13.91
N VAL A 143 32.19 11.49 13.59
CA VAL A 143 32.34 12.63 14.51
C VAL A 143 31.02 12.77 15.26
N CYS A 144 31.02 12.49 16.55
CA CYS A 144 29.91 12.65 17.47
C CYS A 144 30.16 13.88 18.34
N ASN A 145 29.43 14.96 18.09
CA ASN A 145 29.45 16.15 18.92
C ASN A 145 28.30 16.08 19.94
N LEU A 146 28.65 15.96 21.22
CA LEU A 146 27.71 15.90 22.35
C LEU A 146 27.15 17.29 22.70
N GLY A 147 27.74 18.36 22.18
CA GLY A 147 27.41 19.74 22.49
C GLY A 147 28.06 20.22 23.77
N THR A 148 27.37 21.09 24.49
CA THR A 148 27.82 21.65 25.77
C THR A 148 27.55 20.65 26.89
N ILE A 149 28.60 20.25 27.61
CA ILE A 149 28.54 19.31 28.73
C ILE A 149 29.06 20.01 29.99
N THR A 150 28.37 19.85 31.11
CA THR A 150 28.84 20.35 32.40
C THR A 150 30.00 19.50 32.90
N GLU A 151 31.07 20.11 33.41
CA GLU A 151 32.15 19.41 34.12
C GLU A 151 31.58 18.51 35.24
N GLY A 152 32.23 17.37 35.46
CA GLY A 152 31.75 16.30 36.34
C GLY A 152 30.76 15.32 35.67
N THR A 153 30.44 15.51 34.38
CA THR A 153 29.48 14.65 33.65
C THR A 153 30.18 13.48 32.96
N ALA A 154 29.65 12.28 33.17
CA ALA A 154 29.97 11.09 32.39
C ALA A 154 28.86 10.80 31.36
N SER A 155 29.25 10.60 30.09
CA SER A 155 28.37 10.29 28.97
C SER A 155 28.69 8.92 28.41
N VAL A 156 27.65 8.17 28.03
CA VAL A 156 27.79 6.89 27.32
C VAL A 156 27.32 7.06 25.88
N VAL A 157 28.18 6.71 24.92
CA VAL A 157 27.87 6.74 23.49
C VAL A 157 27.92 5.31 22.94
N GLN A 158 26.82 4.88 22.34
CA GLN A 158 26.71 3.57 21.69
C GLN A 158 26.67 3.75 20.18
N ALA A 159 27.76 3.40 19.50
CA ALA A 159 27.93 3.56 18.07
C ALA A 159 27.82 2.21 17.34
N PRO A 160 26.79 2.02 16.49
CA PRO A 160 26.64 0.80 15.72
C PRO A 160 27.62 0.78 14.54
N VAL A 161 28.36 -0.32 14.39
CA VAL A 161 29.37 -0.55 13.35
C VAL A 161 29.17 -1.92 12.72
N ARG A 162 29.22 -1.99 11.39
CA ARG A 162 29.13 -3.23 10.61
C ARG A 162 30.52 -3.69 10.17
N ALA A 163 30.78 -4.99 10.26
CA ALA A 163 32.00 -5.59 9.73
C ALA A 163 31.97 -5.59 8.18
N THR A 164 33.02 -5.08 7.54
CA THR A 164 33.14 -5.02 6.07
C THR A 164 34.50 -5.50 5.54
N GLY A 165 35.44 -5.84 6.43
CA GLY A 165 36.73 -6.40 6.02
C GLY A 165 36.65 -7.87 5.59
N ALA A 166 37.76 -8.37 5.05
CA ALA A 166 37.90 -9.77 4.65
C ALA A 166 37.74 -10.71 5.85
N VAL A 167 37.23 -11.93 5.61
CA VAL A 167 37.14 -12.99 6.63
C VAL A 167 38.53 -13.25 7.22
N GLY A 168 38.60 -13.39 8.55
CA GLY A 168 39.85 -13.56 9.30
C GLY A 168 40.58 -12.24 9.61
N SER A 169 40.24 -11.13 8.94
CA SER A 169 40.69 -9.80 9.38
C SER A 169 40.01 -9.40 10.70
N LYS A 170 40.47 -8.32 11.33
CA LYS A 170 39.96 -7.90 12.64
C LYS A 170 39.18 -6.59 12.54
N LEU A 171 37.94 -6.60 13.00
CA LEU A 171 37.13 -5.40 13.23
C LEU A 171 37.59 -4.74 14.54
N SER A 172 37.84 -3.43 14.49
CA SER A 172 38.05 -2.62 15.68
C SER A 172 37.58 -1.19 15.44
N VAL A 173 37.25 -0.47 16.52
CA VAL A 173 36.97 0.96 16.50
C VAL A 173 37.92 1.65 17.47
N SER A 174 38.58 2.71 17.01
CA SER A 174 39.42 3.58 17.83
C SER A 174 38.73 4.93 18.03
N GLY A 175 38.88 5.54 19.22
CA GLY A 175 38.19 6.76 19.58
C GLY A 175 39.10 7.75 20.28
N THR A 176 38.90 9.02 19.99
CA THR A 176 39.52 10.16 20.68
C THR A 176 38.44 11.16 21.09
N VAL A 177 38.65 11.88 22.19
CA VAL A 177 37.73 12.94 22.63
C VAL A 177 38.46 14.27 22.80
N THR A 178 37.81 15.35 22.38
CA THR A 178 38.29 16.74 22.49
C THR A 178 37.12 17.68 22.79
N SER A 179 37.39 18.95 23.08
CA SER A 179 36.40 20.03 23.22
C SER A 179 37.03 21.38 22.84
N ASP A 180 36.25 22.47 22.88
CA ASP A 180 36.79 23.80 22.58
C ASP A 180 37.68 24.37 23.70
N SER A 181 37.55 23.83 24.93
CA SER A 181 38.34 24.19 26.09
C SER A 181 39.26 23.07 26.59
N ALA A 182 39.44 22.01 25.81
CA ALA A 182 40.32 20.89 26.18
C ALA A 182 41.79 21.31 26.22
N ALA A 183 42.51 20.89 27.25
CA ALA A 183 43.99 21.01 27.29
C ALA A 183 44.66 20.23 26.15
N ALA A 184 44.15 19.02 25.90
CA ALA A 184 44.63 18.08 24.90
C ALA A 184 43.52 17.06 24.58
N PRO A 185 43.57 16.38 23.42
CA PRO A 185 42.72 15.24 23.16
C PRO A 185 43.00 14.09 24.14
N ALA A 186 41.96 13.40 24.61
CA ALA A 186 42.11 12.15 25.33
C ALA A 186 41.94 10.94 24.40
N GLY A 187 42.70 9.88 24.68
CA GLY A 187 42.86 8.72 23.79
C GLY A 187 44.13 8.81 22.92
N PRO A 188 44.25 7.97 21.87
CA PRO A 188 43.23 7.04 21.38
C PRO A 188 43.05 5.83 22.30
N THR A 189 41.80 5.43 22.50
CA THR A 189 41.45 4.12 23.07
C THR A 189 40.76 3.29 21.98
N ALA A 190 40.96 1.97 21.95
CA ALA A 190 40.37 1.10 20.95
C ALA A 190 39.64 -0.08 21.58
N THR A 191 38.54 -0.50 20.95
CA THR A 191 37.83 -1.73 21.28
C THR A 191 38.73 -2.94 21.09
N THR A 192 38.55 -4.00 21.89
CA THR A 192 39.19 -5.30 21.64
C THR A 192 38.93 -5.77 20.20
N PRO A 193 39.96 -6.09 19.40
CA PRO A 193 39.76 -6.50 18.01
C PRO A 193 38.98 -7.81 17.89
N LEU A 194 37.97 -7.85 17.03
CA LEU A 194 37.12 -9.02 16.78
C LEU A 194 37.44 -9.66 15.43
N PRO A 195 37.70 -10.98 15.35
CA PRO A 195 37.86 -11.65 14.06
C PRO A 195 36.56 -11.57 13.26
N ILE A 196 36.67 -11.21 11.98
CA ILE A 196 35.54 -11.19 11.06
C ILE A 196 35.26 -12.60 10.57
N THR A 197 34.01 -13.03 10.71
CA THR A 197 33.49 -14.29 10.18
C THR A 197 32.52 -14.03 9.04
N GLY A 198 32.31 -15.01 8.18
CA GLY A 198 31.42 -14.85 7.02
C GLY A 198 30.86 -16.20 6.57
N SER A 199 29.62 -16.19 6.13
CA SER A 199 28.99 -17.32 5.44
C SER A 199 28.98 -17.11 3.92
N HIS A 200 28.56 -18.13 3.19
CA HIS A 200 28.40 -18.10 1.74
C HIS A 200 26.94 -18.41 1.42
N GLY A 201 26.13 -17.38 1.23
CA GLY A 201 24.70 -17.51 0.98
C GLY A 201 24.19 -16.38 0.11
N MET A 202 23.71 -16.75 -1.07
CA MET A 202 23.09 -15.85 -2.04
C MET A 202 21.88 -16.54 -2.67
N ASP A 203 20.91 -15.74 -3.07
CA ASP A 203 19.61 -16.18 -3.54
C ASP A 203 19.19 -15.36 -4.77
N LEU A 204 18.76 -16.04 -5.82
CA LEU A 204 17.95 -15.45 -6.87
C LEU A 204 16.48 -15.59 -6.49
N VAL A 205 15.68 -14.58 -6.81
CA VAL A 205 14.24 -14.61 -6.59
C VAL A 205 13.56 -14.09 -7.85
N LEU A 206 12.60 -14.84 -8.39
CA LEU A 206 11.65 -14.34 -9.38
C LEU A 206 10.28 -14.13 -8.76
N SER A 207 9.61 -13.07 -9.16
CA SER A 207 8.22 -12.83 -8.79
C SER A 207 7.50 -12.13 -9.93
N ALA A 208 6.47 -12.76 -10.48
CA ALA A 208 5.66 -12.18 -11.52
C ALA A 208 4.61 -11.24 -10.90
N PRO A 209 4.55 -9.97 -11.32
CA PRO A 209 3.45 -9.08 -10.97
C PRO A 209 2.10 -9.67 -11.37
N ASN A 210 1.05 -9.27 -10.65
CA ASN A 210 -0.31 -9.74 -10.92
C ASN A 210 -0.77 -9.38 -12.36
N GLN A 211 -1.89 -9.97 -12.79
CA GLN A 211 -2.39 -9.85 -14.16
C GLN A 211 -2.61 -8.41 -14.65
N ASN A 212 -2.82 -7.44 -13.76
CA ASN A 212 -3.13 -6.05 -14.14
C ASN A 212 -1.90 -5.31 -14.69
N TYR A 213 -0.70 -5.79 -14.37
CA TYR A 213 0.56 -5.25 -14.89
C TYR A 213 1.00 -5.93 -16.20
N GLN A 214 0.31 -7.01 -16.58
CA GLN A 214 0.60 -7.76 -17.79
C GLN A 214 -0.22 -7.21 -18.96
N GLN A 215 0.23 -7.48 -20.19
CA GLN A 215 -0.40 -7.09 -21.45
C GLN A 215 -0.49 -5.58 -21.68
N SER A 216 0.24 -4.79 -20.89
CA SER A 216 0.43 -3.36 -21.13
C SER A 216 1.07 -3.12 -22.49
N THR A 217 0.62 -2.09 -23.19
CA THR A 217 1.17 -1.75 -24.50
C THR A 217 2.42 -0.90 -24.32
N ILE A 218 3.59 -1.45 -24.64
CA ILE A 218 4.89 -0.77 -24.50
C ILE A 218 5.54 -0.53 -25.87
N PRO A 219 6.39 0.50 -26.00
CA PRO A 219 7.25 0.64 -27.17
C PRO A 219 8.14 -0.59 -27.33
N SER A 220 8.19 -1.13 -28.55
CA SER A 220 9.05 -2.27 -28.86
C SER A 220 10.33 -1.83 -29.54
N ARG A 221 11.44 -2.48 -29.18
CA ARG A 221 12.74 -2.34 -29.82
C ARG A 221 12.74 -2.71 -31.30
N SER A 222 11.80 -3.54 -31.75
CA SER A 222 11.62 -3.88 -33.17
C SER A 222 10.64 -2.95 -33.89
N GLY A 223 10.20 -1.87 -33.22
CA GLY A 223 9.33 -0.83 -33.76
C GLY A 223 7.86 -1.03 -33.43
N GLY A 224 7.14 0.09 -33.32
CA GLY A 224 5.72 0.13 -32.93
C GLY A 224 5.50 -0.12 -31.44
N ASN A 225 4.23 -0.29 -31.07
CA ASN A 225 3.84 -0.65 -29.72
C ASN A 225 3.31 -2.09 -29.69
N ARG A 226 3.66 -2.84 -28.65
CA ARG A 226 3.32 -4.26 -28.49
C ARG A 226 2.82 -4.53 -27.08
N PRO A 227 1.87 -5.47 -26.89
CA PRO A 227 1.55 -5.94 -25.55
C PRO A 227 2.77 -6.60 -24.91
N SER A 228 2.93 -6.41 -23.60
CA SER A 228 4.09 -6.88 -22.85
C SER A 228 3.75 -7.91 -21.79
N ILE A 229 4.77 -8.63 -21.34
CA ILE A 229 4.77 -9.33 -20.06
C ILE A 229 5.99 -8.89 -19.26
N VAL A 230 5.84 -8.87 -17.95
CA VAL A 230 6.88 -8.44 -17.01
C VAL A 230 7.05 -9.46 -15.91
N VAL A 231 8.29 -9.68 -15.49
CA VAL A 231 8.65 -10.44 -14.28
C VAL A 231 9.70 -9.66 -13.51
N ASP A 232 9.54 -9.60 -12.20
CA ASP A 232 10.50 -8.95 -11.31
C ASP A 232 11.55 -9.97 -10.86
N TYR A 233 12.78 -9.51 -10.70
CA TYR A 233 13.87 -10.29 -10.13
C TYR A 233 14.47 -9.57 -8.92
N GLY A 234 15.00 -10.36 -8.00
CA GLY A 234 15.79 -9.88 -6.88
C GLY A 234 17.00 -10.78 -6.65
N VAL A 235 18.12 -10.17 -6.26
CA VAL A 235 19.30 -10.88 -5.79
C VAL A 235 19.48 -10.52 -4.32
N ALA A 236 19.42 -11.52 -3.46
CA ALA A 236 19.59 -11.36 -2.03
C ALA A 236 20.84 -12.09 -1.55
N MET A 237 21.43 -11.58 -0.47
CA MET A 237 22.46 -12.29 0.29
C MET A 237 21.89 -12.69 1.64
N THR A 238 22.30 -13.87 2.13
CA THR A 238 21.97 -14.29 3.49
C THR A 238 22.69 -13.36 4.48
N THR A 239 22.01 -12.97 5.56
CA THR A 239 22.62 -12.18 6.64
C THR A 239 23.89 -12.86 7.16
N GLY A 240 25.01 -12.13 7.22
CA GLY A 240 26.31 -12.68 7.58
C GLY A 240 27.15 -13.18 6.40
N SER A 241 26.60 -13.20 5.19
CA SER A 241 27.34 -13.66 4.02
C SER A 241 28.36 -12.63 3.55
N ILE A 242 29.49 -13.08 2.99
CA ILE A 242 30.48 -12.20 2.36
C ILE A 242 30.03 -11.79 0.96
N PRO A 243 30.64 -10.74 0.36
CA PRO A 243 30.29 -10.32 -0.99
C PRO A 243 30.47 -11.44 -2.02
N GLY A 244 29.46 -11.58 -2.86
CA GLY A 244 29.44 -12.44 -4.04
C GLY A 244 30.15 -11.81 -5.25
N PRO A 245 29.80 -12.22 -6.47
CA PRO A 245 30.46 -11.72 -7.67
C PRO A 245 30.02 -10.28 -8.00
N SER A 246 30.88 -9.51 -8.67
CA SER A 246 30.55 -8.14 -9.12
C SER A 246 29.57 -8.11 -10.31
N SER A 247 29.46 -9.22 -11.03
CA SER A 247 28.50 -9.46 -12.10
C SER A 247 27.91 -10.86 -11.94
N TYR A 248 26.62 -10.99 -12.19
CA TYR A 248 25.88 -12.24 -12.03
C TYR A 248 25.04 -12.52 -13.27
N SER A 249 24.99 -13.78 -13.70
CA SER A 249 24.18 -14.19 -14.86
C SER A 249 23.31 -15.39 -14.53
N PHE A 250 22.11 -15.42 -15.09
CA PHE A 250 21.17 -16.53 -14.99
C PHE A 250 20.36 -16.62 -16.28
N THR A 251 19.79 -17.78 -16.58
CA THR A 251 18.84 -17.91 -17.68
C THR A 251 17.42 -17.77 -17.18
N VAL A 252 16.51 -17.32 -18.04
CA VAL A 252 15.07 -17.26 -17.79
C VAL A 252 14.35 -17.94 -18.94
N ASP A 253 13.58 -18.96 -18.60
CA ASP A 253 12.71 -19.69 -19.51
C ASP A 253 11.27 -19.24 -19.33
N ILE A 254 10.58 -19.00 -20.44
CA ILE A 254 9.18 -18.54 -20.45
C ILE A 254 8.31 -19.63 -21.07
N ALA A 255 7.42 -20.20 -20.26
CA ALA A 255 6.47 -21.21 -20.69
C ALA A 255 5.03 -20.68 -20.66
N VAL A 256 4.19 -21.17 -21.56
CA VAL A 256 2.75 -20.86 -21.61
C VAL A 256 1.92 -22.12 -21.42
N SER A 257 0.82 -22.02 -20.69
CA SER A 257 -0.08 -23.16 -20.47
C SER A 257 -0.91 -23.52 -21.71
N VAL A 258 -1.11 -22.56 -22.63
CA VAL A 258 -1.80 -22.76 -23.91
C VAL A 258 -0.81 -22.59 -25.05
N ALA A 259 -0.64 -23.63 -25.87
CA ALA A 259 0.28 -23.59 -27.01
C ALA A 259 -0.09 -22.50 -28.02
N GLY A 260 0.94 -21.87 -28.60
CA GLY A 260 0.78 -20.82 -29.62
C GLY A 260 0.45 -19.42 -29.08
N GLN A 261 0.35 -19.24 -27.76
CA GLN A 261 0.28 -17.91 -27.15
C GLN A 261 1.65 -17.22 -27.14
N LEU A 262 1.66 -15.90 -26.95
CA LEU A 262 2.86 -15.04 -27.04
C LEU A 262 3.59 -15.09 -28.41
N PRO A 263 2.89 -14.93 -29.55
CA PRO A 263 3.53 -15.01 -30.86
C PRO A 263 4.58 -13.91 -31.03
N GLY A 264 5.76 -14.27 -31.53
CA GLY A 264 6.85 -13.31 -31.74
C GLY A 264 7.40 -12.71 -30.44
N LEU A 265 7.38 -13.49 -29.35
CA LEU A 265 7.98 -13.14 -28.06
C LEU A 265 9.43 -12.67 -28.24
N GLN A 266 9.75 -11.55 -27.62
CA GLN A 266 11.10 -10.96 -27.62
C GLN A 266 11.34 -10.21 -26.31
N TRP A 267 12.60 -10.04 -25.93
CA TRP A 267 12.98 -9.15 -24.83
C TRP A 267 12.97 -7.69 -25.26
N GLU A 268 12.62 -6.79 -24.34
CA GLU A 268 12.58 -5.34 -24.55
C GLU A 268 13.61 -4.59 -23.70
N GLY A 269 13.87 -5.06 -22.48
CA GLY A 269 14.92 -4.51 -21.64
C GLY A 269 14.69 -4.79 -20.16
N CYS A 270 15.42 -4.05 -19.33
CA CYS A 270 15.25 -4.07 -17.88
C CYS A 270 14.96 -2.66 -17.36
N SER A 271 14.20 -2.57 -16.28
CA SER A 271 13.93 -1.31 -15.56
C SER A 271 14.03 -1.53 -14.05
N PRO A 272 14.21 -0.45 -13.27
CA PRO A 272 14.04 -0.53 -11.82
C PRO A 272 12.61 -0.93 -11.44
N VAL A 273 12.43 -1.56 -10.27
CA VAL A 273 11.10 -1.81 -9.70
C VAL A 273 10.54 -0.50 -9.15
N ASP A 274 9.37 -0.11 -9.67
CA ASP A 274 8.58 1.07 -9.32
C ASP A 274 7.07 0.73 -9.29
N ASP A 275 6.18 1.73 -9.25
CA ASP A 275 4.72 1.52 -9.26
C ASP A 275 4.16 1.03 -10.60
N SER A 276 4.96 0.89 -11.66
CA SER A 276 4.49 0.38 -12.95
C SER A 276 4.29 -1.13 -12.97
N ALA A 277 4.96 -1.87 -12.07
CA ALA A 277 4.75 -3.28 -11.82
C ALA A 277 5.35 -3.67 -10.47
N GLN A 278 4.51 -4.23 -9.59
CA GLN A 278 4.86 -4.60 -8.23
C GLN A 278 4.61 -6.10 -8.01
N ALA A 279 5.49 -6.76 -7.28
CA ALA A 279 5.41 -8.18 -6.99
C ALA A 279 5.77 -8.50 -5.53
N THR A 280 5.12 -9.54 -4.99
CA THR A 280 5.39 -10.02 -3.63
C THR A 280 6.83 -10.50 -3.51
N GLY A 281 7.50 -10.16 -2.42
CA GLY A 281 8.85 -10.61 -2.09
C GLY A 281 9.97 -9.86 -2.80
N ILE A 282 9.68 -8.92 -3.70
CA ILE A 282 10.69 -8.10 -4.39
C ILE A 282 10.55 -6.63 -3.95
N PRO A 283 11.59 -5.99 -3.40
CA PRO A 283 11.57 -4.59 -3.00
C PRO A 283 11.62 -3.63 -4.18
N TYR A 284 11.27 -2.36 -3.94
CA TYR A 284 11.57 -1.28 -4.88
C TYR A 284 13.08 -1.20 -5.16
N SER A 285 13.43 -0.77 -6.38
CA SER A 285 14.80 -0.39 -6.73
C SER A 285 14.91 0.97 -7.42
N ALA A 286 13.77 1.58 -7.79
CA ALA A 286 13.73 2.94 -8.31
C ALA A 286 14.15 3.98 -7.24
N THR A 287 14.92 4.98 -7.65
CA THR A 287 15.52 5.99 -6.76
C THR A 287 14.50 6.93 -6.10
N SER A 288 13.27 6.97 -6.59
CA SER A 288 12.15 7.71 -6.03
C SER A 288 11.67 7.16 -4.67
N TYR A 289 12.02 5.93 -4.31
CA TYR A 289 11.59 5.30 -3.05
C TYR A 289 12.72 5.27 -2.03
N SER A 290 12.43 5.63 -0.77
CA SER A 290 13.43 5.60 0.30
C SER A 290 13.74 4.17 0.78
N ASN A 291 12.72 3.31 0.86
CA ASN A 291 12.85 1.89 1.20
C ASN A 291 13.08 1.07 -0.07
N ARG A 292 14.33 0.98 -0.52
CA ARG A 292 14.71 0.35 -1.78
C ARG A 292 16.04 -0.40 -1.69
N THR A 293 16.29 -1.28 -2.64
CA THR A 293 17.63 -1.79 -2.96
C THR A 293 18.19 -1.09 -4.21
N ASN A 294 19.38 -1.49 -4.66
CA ASN A 294 20.02 -0.99 -5.86
C ASN A 294 19.35 -1.55 -7.14
N ALA A 295 19.24 -0.72 -8.18
CA ALA A 295 18.87 -1.16 -9.52
C ALA A 295 20.15 -1.40 -10.33
N PRO A 296 20.53 -2.67 -10.59
CA PRO A 296 21.78 -2.96 -11.28
C PRO A 296 21.69 -2.60 -12.78
N ALA A 297 22.84 -2.44 -13.42
CA ALA A 297 22.88 -2.45 -14.88
C ALA A 297 22.56 -3.87 -15.38
N CYS A 298 21.67 -3.98 -16.35
CA CYS A 298 21.09 -5.25 -16.78
C CYS A 298 21.07 -5.35 -18.31
N THR A 299 21.47 -6.51 -18.82
CA THR A 299 21.40 -6.83 -20.26
C THR A 299 20.72 -8.18 -20.46
N ILE A 300 19.85 -8.26 -21.46
CA ILE A 300 19.16 -9.49 -21.85
C ILE A 300 19.64 -9.91 -23.24
N SER A 301 19.88 -11.22 -23.42
CA SER A 301 20.18 -11.82 -24.72
C SER A 301 19.39 -13.13 -24.89
N GLY A 302 19.35 -13.68 -26.10
CA GLY A 302 18.54 -14.86 -26.42
C GLY A 302 17.33 -14.55 -27.29
N SER A 303 16.48 -15.56 -27.52
CA SER A 303 15.34 -15.49 -28.43
C SER A 303 14.31 -16.57 -28.14
N GLY A 304 13.08 -16.37 -28.59
CA GLY A 304 12.00 -17.34 -28.40
C GLY A 304 11.57 -17.37 -26.93
N THR A 305 11.73 -18.49 -26.26
CA THR A 305 11.35 -18.70 -24.86
C THR A 305 12.53 -18.83 -23.90
N HIS A 306 13.76 -18.63 -24.39
CA HIS A 306 14.99 -18.84 -23.62
C HIS A 306 15.88 -17.60 -23.67
N TYR A 307 16.11 -16.99 -22.51
CA TYR A 307 16.87 -15.73 -22.39
C TYR A 307 17.98 -15.85 -21.36
N THR A 308 19.09 -15.13 -21.57
CA THR A 308 20.17 -14.97 -20.59
C THR A 308 20.16 -13.54 -20.09
N VAL A 309 20.09 -13.39 -18.77
CA VAL A 309 20.14 -12.11 -18.07
C VAL A 309 21.52 -11.97 -17.43
N THR A 310 22.16 -10.82 -17.64
CA THR A 310 23.43 -10.48 -16.99
C THR A 310 23.27 -9.17 -16.23
N LEU A 311 23.58 -9.21 -14.95
CA LEU A 311 23.54 -8.11 -14.01
C LEU A 311 24.96 -7.63 -13.70
N SER A 312 25.13 -6.33 -13.52
CA SER A 312 26.39 -5.73 -13.07
C SER A 312 26.14 -4.57 -12.11
N GLY A 313 27.10 -4.33 -11.22
CA GLY A 313 26.98 -3.30 -10.19
C GLY A 313 26.07 -3.71 -9.03
N LEU A 314 26.17 -4.96 -8.56
CA LEU A 314 25.48 -5.42 -7.34
C LEU A 314 25.99 -4.65 -6.10
N ASP A 315 25.08 -4.21 -5.22
CA ASP A 315 25.43 -3.37 -4.08
C ASP A 315 25.59 -4.17 -2.77
N TYR A 316 26.82 -4.51 -2.44
CA TYR A 316 27.18 -5.19 -1.18
C TYR A 316 27.46 -4.22 -0.02
N SER A 317 27.24 -2.91 -0.19
CA SER A 317 27.51 -1.91 0.86
C SER A 317 26.54 -2.02 2.04
N LEU A 318 25.35 -2.61 1.81
CA LEU A 318 24.26 -2.71 2.78
C LEU A 318 23.84 -1.35 3.37
N GLN A 319 24.06 -0.26 2.65
CA GLN A 319 23.58 1.07 3.03
C GLN A 319 22.07 1.21 2.82
N HIS A 320 21.54 0.55 1.78
CA HIS A 320 20.13 0.55 1.42
C HIS A 320 19.60 -0.89 1.48
N VAL A 321 19.27 -1.36 2.68
CA VAL A 321 18.66 -2.69 2.88
C VAL A 321 17.16 -2.50 3.08
N PRO A 322 16.33 -2.87 2.09
CA PRO A 322 14.90 -2.69 2.22
C PRO A 322 14.33 -3.63 3.28
N THR A 323 13.38 -3.13 4.07
CA THR A 323 12.70 -3.91 5.11
C THR A 323 11.33 -4.43 4.65
N THR A 324 10.81 -3.92 3.53
CA THR A 324 9.55 -4.36 2.93
C THR A 324 9.71 -4.55 1.43
N ASP A 325 8.88 -5.42 0.86
CA ASP A 325 8.74 -5.57 -0.59
C ASP A 325 7.98 -4.38 -1.21
N SER A 326 7.81 -4.40 -2.54
CA SER A 326 7.12 -3.37 -3.31
C SER A 326 5.62 -3.25 -3.00
N LEU A 327 5.02 -4.26 -2.37
CA LEU A 327 3.63 -4.27 -1.90
C LEU A 327 3.50 -3.91 -0.41
N GLY A 328 4.63 -3.64 0.28
CA GLY A 328 4.68 -3.28 1.69
C GLY A 328 4.72 -4.46 2.67
N ASN A 329 4.84 -5.70 2.19
CA ASN A 329 5.02 -6.86 3.07
C ASN A 329 6.43 -6.90 3.63
N ALA A 330 6.61 -7.40 4.85
CA ALA A 330 7.93 -7.51 5.47
C ALA A 330 8.84 -8.50 4.72
N ILE A 331 10.08 -8.08 4.46
CA ILE A 331 11.14 -8.98 3.96
C ILE A 331 11.73 -9.76 5.14
N PRO A 332 12.00 -11.08 5.01
CA PRO A 332 12.64 -11.85 6.06
C PRO A 332 13.98 -11.23 6.50
N SER A 333 14.18 -11.08 7.81
CA SER A 333 15.40 -10.48 8.38
C SER A 333 16.68 -11.28 8.13
N THR A 334 16.55 -12.50 7.62
CA THR A 334 17.64 -13.38 7.19
C THR A 334 18.18 -13.05 5.81
N SER A 335 17.52 -12.16 5.06
CA SER A 335 17.87 -11.84 3.68
C SER A 335 18.08 -10.33 3.52
N SER A 336 19.13 -9.96 2.79
CA SER A 336 19.41 -8.57 2.41
C SER A 336 19.48 -8.47 0.89
N PHE A 337 18.53 -7.76 0.27
CA PHE A 337 18.55 -7.54 -1.17
C PHE A 337 19.68 -6.58 -1.56
N ILE A 338 20.53 -7.03 -2.48
CA ILE A 338 21.66 -6.26 -3.04
C ILE A 338 21.37 -5.75 -4.46
N ALA A 339 20.31 -6.26 -5.08
CA ALA A 339 19.80 -5.80 -6.36
C ALA A 339 18.33 -6.22 -6.54
N ALA A 340 17.55 -5.41 -7.26
CA ALA A 340 16.25 -5.80 -7.80
C ALA A 340 15.95 -5.04 -9.10
N GLY A 341 15.11 -5.61 -9.95
CA GLY A 341 14.69 -5.00 -11.22
C GLY A 341 13.55 -5.76 -11.88
N GLN A 342 13.11 -5.26 -13.03
CA GLN A 342 12.06 -5.84 -13.85
C GLN A 342 12.66 -6.30 -15.18
N LEU A 343 12.21 -7.43 -15.69
CA LEU A 343 12.51 -7.93 -17.05
C LEU A 343 11.27 -7.75 -17.92
N HIS A 344 11.40 -7.01 -19.01
CA HIS A 344 10.31 -6.73 -19.94
C HIS A 344 10.44 -7.54 -21.21
N PHE A 345 9.34 -8.19 -21.60
CA PHE A 345 9.21 -8.91 -22.85
C PHE A 345 7.95 -8.43 -23.59
N SER A 346 7.94 -8.52 -24.92
CA SER A 346 6.76 -8.18 -25.72
C SER A 346 6.44 -9.25 -26.75
N TYR A 347 5.22 -9.24 -27.26
CA TYR A 347 4.73 -10.17 -28.27
C TYR A 347 3.85 -9.45 -29.31
N THR A 348 3.67 -10.07 -30.48
CA THR A 348 3.21 -9.39 -31.71
C THR A 348 1.70 -9.19 -31.81
N THR A 349 0.89 -10.09 -31.24
CA THR A 349 -0.57 -10.00 -31.31
C THR A 349 -1.21 -10.38 -29.98
N PRO A 350 -2.38 -9.82 -29.62
CA PRO A 350 -3.09 -10.21 -28.40
C PRO A 350 -3.28 -11.73 -28.30
N ILE A 351 -3.28 -12.24 -27.07
CA ILE A 351 -3.54 -13.66 -26.81
C ILE A 351 -4.99 -14.01 -27.17
N THR A 352 -5.19 -15.25 -27.60
CA THR A 352 -6.49 -15.75 -28.10
C THR A 352 -7.19 -16.71 -27.15
N ALA A 353 -6.50 -17.13 -26.10
CA ALA A 353 -7.04 -17.90 -24.98
C ALA A 353 -6.36 -17.44 -23.68
N THR A 354 -7.11 -17.36 -22.58
CA THR A 354 -6.53 -17.13 -21.25
C THR A 354 -5.46 -18.18 -21.00
N THR A 355 -4.24 -17.74 -20.68
CA THR A 355 -3.06 -18.59 -20.55
C THR A 355 -2.28 -18.23 -19.29
N GLY A 356 -1.87 -19.25 -18.55
CA GLY A 356 -0.80 -19.10 -17.56
C GLY A 356 0.51 -18.84 -18.30
N VAL A 357 1.33 -17.96 -17.73
CA VAL A 357 2.73 -17.73 -18.13
C VAL A 357 3.59 -18.05 -16.92
N THR A 358 4.57 -18.92 -17.10
CA THR A 358 5.55 -19.27 -16.07
C THR A 358 6.92 -18.79 -16.51
N PHE A 359 7.58 -18.08 -15.62
CA PHE A 359 8.98 -17.70 -15.72
C PHE A 359 9.78 -18.64 -14.81
N THR A 360 10.82 -19.26 -15.34
CA THR A 360 11.70 -20.13 -14.55
C THR A 360 13.14 -19.70 -14.77
N ALA A 361 13.80 -19.28 -13.71
CA ALA A 361 15.22 -19.00 -13.75
C ALA A 361 16.04 -20.28 -13.61
N THR A 362 17.19 -20.33 -14.27
CA THR A 362 18.27 -21.25 -13.91
C THR A 362 19.48 -20.42 -13.47
N PRO A 363 19.71 -20.31 -12.16
CA PRO A 363 20.80 -19.55 -11.59
C PRO A 363 22.15 -20.21 -11.84
N THR A 364 23.19 -19.37 -11.96
CA THR A 364 24.57 -19.87 -11.93
C THR A 364 25.08 -19.89 -10.48
N PRO A 365 26.02 -20.79 -10.14
CA PRO A 365 26.66 -20.77 -8.82
C PRO A 365 27.33 -19.42 -8.54
N PHE A 366 27.25 -18.96 -7.29
CA PHE A 366 27.85 -17.71 -6.84
C PHE A 366 29.30 -17.94 -6.42
N THR A 367 30.23 -17.22 -7.06
CA THR A 367 31.63 -17.15 -6.60
C THR A 367 31.82 -15.92 -5.73
N PHE A 368 32.19 -16.16 -4.47
CA PHE A 368 32.37 -15.13 -3.45
C PHE A 368 33.76 -14.51 -3.50
N SER A 369 33.92 -13.38 -2.82
CA SER A 369 35.14 -12.57 -2.78
C SER A 369 36.38 -13.31 -2.24
N ASP A 370 36.22 -14.42 -1.54
CA ASP A 370 37.31 -15.31 -1.10
C ASP A 370 37.61 -16.46 -2.08
N GLY A 371 36.92 -16.50 -3.22
CA GLY A 371 37.07 -17.51 -4.28
C GLY A 371 36.23 -18.78 -4.07
N VAL A 372 35.51 -18.90 -2.94
CA VAL A 372 34.60 -20.04 -2.72
C VAL A 372 33.40 -19.91 -3.66
N THR A 373 32.98 -21.03 -4.25
CA THR A 373 31.77 -21.09 -5.08
C THR A 373 30.72 -21.94 -4.39
N GLN A 374 29.48 -21.43 -4.28
CA GLN A 374 28.34 -22.17 -3.75
C GLN A 374 27.17 -22.12 -4.73
N PRO A 375 26.29 -23.14 -4.73
CA PRO A 375 24.96 -22.97 -5.29
C PRO A 375 24.21 -21.87 -4.52
N GLU A 376 23.09 -21.42 -5.08
CA GLU A 376 22.21 -20.54 -4.33
C GLU A 376 21.58 -21.24 -3.12
N THR A 377 20.98 -20.45 -2.23
CA THR A 377 20.42 -20.94 -0.98
C THR A 377 19.00 -21.48 -1.08
N ASN A 378 18.20 -20.98 -2.01
CA ASN A 378 16.82 -21.39 -2.22
C ASN A 378 16.51 -21.43 -3.72
N THR A 379 16.20 -22.61 -4.23
CA THR A 379 15.80 -22.81 -5.64
C THR A 379 14.28 -22.76 -5.83
N THR A 380 13.50 -22.72 -4.73
CA THR A 380 12.04 -22.86 -4.80
C THR A 380 11.32 -21.58 -5.25
N ASN A 381 12.03 -20.45 -5.20
CA ASN A 381 11.59 -19.10 -5.56
C ASN A 381 12.20 -18.60 -6.88
N ASP A 382 12.86 -19.47 -7.64
CA ASP A 382 13.34 -19.19 -9.01
C ASP A 382 12.25 -19.34 -10.07
N SER A 383 11.03 -19.71 -9.67
CA SER A 383 9.91 -19.84 -10.57
C SER A 383 8.75 -19.00 -10.09
N SER A 384 8.17 -18.24 -11.01
CA SER A 384 6.98 -17.46 -10.73
C SER A 384 6.08 -17.46 -11.95
N GLY A 385 4.79 -17.29 -11.72
CA GLY A 385 3.80 -17.32 -12.78
C GLY A 385 2.77 -16.24 -12.63
N THR A 386 2.20 -15.85 -13.76
CA THR A 386 1.07 -14.94 -13.84
C THR A 386 0.06 -15.51 -14.84
N THR A 387 -1.11 -14.90 -14.92
CA THR A 387 -2.11 -15.28 -15.90
C THR A 387 -2.32 -14.12 -16.86
N LEU A 388 -2.15 -14.40 -18.14
CA LEU A 388 -2.66 -13.53 -19.19
C LEU A 388 -4.09 -13.94 -19.44
N VAL A 389 -5.01 -13.05 -19.09
CA VAL A 389 -6.40 -13.22 -19.48
C VAL A 389 -6.53 -12.81 -20.92
N THR A 390 -7.20 -13.60 -21.77
CA THR A 390 -7.67 -13.05 -23.05
C THR A 390 -8.29 -11.71 -22.72
N PRO A 391 -7.99 -10.65 -23.48
CA PRO A 391 -8.69 -9.39 -23.33
C PRO A 391 -10.16 -9.74 -23.14
N GLY A 392 -10.60 -9.62 -21.88
CA GLY A 392 -11.96 -9.87 -21.50
C GLY A 392 -12.60 -8.66 -22.11
N VAL A 393 -13.05 -8.80 -23.36
CA VAL A 393 -13.52 -7.66 -24.13
C VAL A 393 -14.56 -6.90 -23.29
N PHE A 394 -15.19 -7.62 -22.37
CA PHE A 394 -15.95 -7.09 -21.28
C PHE A 394 -15.87 -7.96 -20.01
N SER A 395 -16.00 -7.33 -18.84
CA SER A 395 -16.14 -7.97 -17.54
C SER A 395 -17.16 -7.20 -16.67
N THR A 396 -17.71 -7.83 -15.63
CA THR A 396 -18.58 -7.14 -14.66
C THR A 396 -18.38 -7.69 -13.26
N ILE A 397 -18.16 -6.81 -12.28
CA ILE A 397 -17.85 -7.16 -10.89
C ILE A 397 -18.67 -6.34 -9.90
N TRP A 398 -18.87 -6.90 -8.71
CA TRP A 398 -19.18 -6.10 -7.51
C TRP A 398 -17.90 -5.46 -6.97
N MET A 399 -17.98 -4.18 -6.58
CA MET A 399 -16.88 -3.39 -6.03
C MET A 399 -17.32 -2.57 -4.79
N GLY A 400 -16.37 -1.90 -4.14
CA GLY A 400 -16.63 -1.10 -2.94
C GLY A 400 -16.75 -1.93 -1.66
N SER A 401 -17.48 -1.47 -0.66
CA SER A 401 -17.70 -2.23 0.58
C SER A 401 -19.08 -2.89 0.58
N PRO A 402 -19.22 -4.18 0.95
CA PRO A 402 -18.26 -5.02 1.68
C PRO A 402 -17.30 -5.84 0.80
N THR A 403 -17.13 -5.50 -0.48
CA THR A 403 -16.31 -6.30 -1.41
C THR A 403 -14.79 -6.18 -1.21
N ALA A 404 -14.33 -5.20 -0.43
CA ALA A 404 -12.92 -4.93 -0.24
C ALA A 404 -12.18 -6.14 0.37
N GLY A 405 -11.12 -6.60 -0.30
CA GLY A 405 -10.31 -7.75 0.14
C GLY A 405 -10.74 -9.11 -0.43
N ARG A 406 -11.77 -9.16 -1.29
CA ARG A 406 -12.19 -10.39 -1.98
C ARG A 406 -11.64 -10.48 -3.40
N SER A 407 -11.56 -11.70 -3.93
CA SER A 407 -11.27 -11.91 -5.35
C SER A 407 -12.54 -11.67 -6.19
N PRO A 408 -12.48 -10.90 -7.29
CA PRO A 408 -13.63 -10.73 -8.16
C PRO A 408 -14.21 -12.06 -8.65
N TRP A 409 -15.54 -12.10 -8.83
CA TRP A 409 -16.28 -13.29 -9.29
C TRP A 409 -16.18 -14.52 -8.40
N ASP A 410 -15.80 -14.38 -7.14
CA ASP A 410 -15.92 -15.47 -6.18
C ASP A 410 -17.38 -15.71 -5.76
N ALA A 411 -17.62 -16.85 -5.11
CA ALA A 411 -18.95 -17.22 -4.59
C ALA A 411 -19.22 -16.64 -3.18
N ASN A 412 -18.31 -15.80 -2.68
CA ASN A 412 -18.20 -15.49 -1.24
C ASN A 412 -18.48 -14.02 -0.93
N LEU A 413 -19.15 -13.29 -1.82
CA LEU A 413 -19.64 -11.96 -1.47
C LEU A 413 -20.93 -12.05 -0.66
N TRP A 414 -20.84 -11.59 0.58
CA TRP A 414 -21.96 -11.50 1.51
C TRP A 414 -22.18 -10.06 1.92
N ALA A 415 -23.43 -9.64 2.00
CA ALA A 415 -23.80 -8.32 2.49
C ALA A 415 -25.00 -8.40 3.43
N ALA A 416 -25.01 -7.54 4.46
CA ALA A 416 -26.15 -7.41 5.35
C ALA A 416 -27.18 -6.41 4.81
N PRO A 417 -28.47 -6.53 5.15
CA PRO A 417 -29.44 -5.46 4.96
C PRO A 417 -28.92 -4.14 5.52
N GLY A 418 -28.98 -3.07 4.74
CA GLY A 418 -28.42 -1.76 5.11
C GLY A 418 -26.93 -1.57 4.80
N ALA A 419 -26.23 -2.57 4.27
CA ALA A 419 -24.83 -2.43 3.87
C ALA A 419 -24.63 -1.23 2.92
N ALA A 420 -23.59 -0.45 3.19
CA ALA A 420 -23.22 0.78 2.47
C ALA A 420 -24.30 1.89 2.43
N LYS A 421 -25.41 1.79 3.17
CA LYS A 421 -26.50 2.78 3.14
C LYS A 421 -26.04 4.21 3.45
N ASP A 422 -25.14 4.33 4.42
CA ASP A 422 -24.60 5.61 4.93
C ASP A 422 -23.39 6.10 4.12
N LYS A 423 -22.89 5.30 3.17
CA LYS A 423 -21.83 5.70 2.25
C LYS A 423 -22.45 6.47 1.09
N THR A 424 -22.11 7.74 0.96
CA THR A 424 -22.67 8.65 -0.05
C THR A 424 -21.56 9.37 -0.81
N PHE A 425 -21.88 9.80 -2.03
CA PHE A 425 -21.02 10.67 -2.83
C PHE A 425 -21.62 12.08 -2.96
N PRO A 426 -20.79 13.13 -3.10
CA PRO A 426 -19.33 13.11 -2.87
C PRO A 426 -19.03 12.93 -1.38
N TRP A 427 -17.95 12.22 -1.04
CA TRP A 427 -17.56 12.02 0.35
C TRP A 427 -17.15 13.36 0.99
N PRO A 428 -17.63 13.72 2.20
CA PRO A 428 -17.41 15.04 2.77
C PRO A 428 -16.00 15.15 3.38
N ALA A 429 -14.95 15.32 2.56
CA ALA A 429 -13.63 15.78 3.01
C ALA A 429 -12.65 16.13 1.86
N ALA A 430 -12.92 17.11 0.99
CA ALA A 430 -11.84 17.73 0.20
C ALA A 430 -12.20 19.14 -0.29
N GLY A 431 -12.08 20.11 0.63
CA GLY A 431 -12.05 21.54 0.25
C GLY A 431 -10.77 21.97 -0.48
N SER A 432 -9.84 21.05 -0.77
CA SER A 432 -8.69 21.27 -1.64
C SER A 432 -8.10 19.93 -2.04
N SER A 433 -7.51 19.85 -3.24
CA SER A 433 -6.85 18.69 -3.87
C SER A 433 -5.60 18.19 -3.14
N THR A 434 -5.51 18.37 -1.82
CA THR A 434 -4.37 17.99 -0.98
C THR A 434 -4.83 16.97 0.05
N ASN A 435 -4.96 15.74 -0.44
CA ASN A 435 -4.77 14.45 0.25
C ASN A 435 -5.39 14.28 1.65
N PRO A 436 -6.64 13.78 1.76
CA PRO A 436 -7.23 13.35 3.02
C PRO A 436 -6.98 11.84 3.24
N GLY A 437 -5.81 11.46 3.74
CA GLY A 437 -5.54 10.10 4.26
C GLY A 437 -5.61 8.94 3.23
N PRO A 438 -5.27 7.71 3.65
CA PRO A 438 -5.33 6.54 2.79
C PRO A 438 -6.79 6.18 2.51
N TYR A 439 -7.28 6.54 1.32
CA TYR A 439 -8.57 6.10 0.80
C TYR A 439 -8.44 4.71 0.20
N THR A 440 -9.34 3.79 0.57
CA THR A 440 -9.34 2.41 0.07
C THR A 440 -10.67 2.05 -0.60
N LEU A 441 -10.70 0.95 -1.36
CA LEU A 441 -11.95 0.38 -1.88
C LEU A 441 -12.98 0.05 -0.76
N ALA A 442 -12.53 -0.09 0.49
CA ALA A 442 -13.42 -0.31 1.63
C ALA A 442 -14.23 0.94 2.01
N ASP A 443 -13.81 2.12 1.59
CA ASP A 443 -14.46 3.39 1.95
C ASP A 443 -15.57 3.76 0.96
N GLN A 444 -15.60 3.16 -0.23
CA GLN A 444 -16.62 3.45 -1.24
C GLN A 444 -17.95 2.76 -0.92
N PRO A 445 -19.09 3.31 -1.39
CA PRO A 445 -20.37 2.60 -1.41
C PRO A 445 -20.24 1.25 -2.13
N LEU A 446 -21.20 0.35 -1.92
CA LEU A 446 -21.28 -0.87 -2.72
C LEU A 446 -21.56 -0.48 -4.17
N GLY A 447 -20.85 -1.05 -5.13
CA GLY A 447 -21.06 -0.73 -6.55
C GLY A 447 -20.93 -1.93 -7.46
N ILE A 448 -21.35 -1.73 -8.70
CA ILE A 448 -21.15 -2.65 -9.82
C ILE A 448 -20.31 -1.92 -10.85
N GLN A 449 -19.29 -2.58 -11.38
CA GLN A 449 -18.45 -2.05 -12.45
C GLN A 449 -18.46 -2.99 -13.63
N ALA A 450 -18.85 -2.47 -14.79
CA ALA A 450 -18.50 -3.05 -16.07
C ALA A 450 -17.16 -2.47 -16.54
N ASP A 451 -16.29 -3.33 -17.04
CA ASP A 451 -15.03 -2.96 -17.71
C ASP A 451 -15.08 -3.48 -19.14
N SER A 452 -14.71 -2.68 -20.13
CA SER A 452 -14.71 -3.04 -21.54
C SER A 452 -13.49 -2.55 -22.29
N VAL A 453 -12.91 -3.47 -23.07
CA VAL A 453 -11.79 -3.21 -24.00
C VAL A 453 -12.16 -3.53 -25.46
N THR A 454 -13.44 -3.82 -25.75
CA THR A 454 -13.94 -4.25 -27.09
C THR A 454 -13.59 -3.31 -28.23
N TRP A 455 -13.55 -2.01 -27.95
CA TRP A 455 -13.36 -0.95 -28.94
C TRP A 455 -11.96 -0.34 -28.94
N SER A 456 -11.03 -0.86 -28.11
CA SER A 456 -9.66 -0.34 -27.94
C SER A 456 -8.83 -0.28 -29.23
N THR A 457 -9.16 -1.11 -30.23
CA THR A 457 -8.43 -1.20 -31.51
C THR A 457 -9.24 -0.65 -32.69
N TYR A 458 -10.36 0.02 -32.43
CA TYR A 458 -11.26 0.49 -33.48
C TYR A 458 -10.63 1.60 -34.35
N SER A 459 -10.67 1.41 -35.67
CA SER A 459 -10.14 2.35 -36.66
C SER A 459 -11.13 2.68 -37.79
N GLY A 460 -12.39 2.24 -37.66
CA GLY A 460 -13.44 2.50 -38.65
C GLY A 460 -14.04 3.91 -38.56
N SER A 461 -15.06 4.17 -39.37
CA SER A 461 -15.80 5.44 -39.35
C SER A 461 -16.56 5.61 -38.04
N GLY A 462 -16.36 6.74 -37.36
CA GLY A 462 -17.08 7.05 -36.12
C GLY A 462 -18.56 7.35 -36.28
N GLY A 463 -19.25 7.43 -35.15
CA GLY A 463 -20.67 7.74 -35.03
C GLY A 463 -21.06 7.87 -33.55
N ALA A 464 -22.04 8.74 -33.27
CA ALA A 464 -22.56 8.88 -31.91
C ALA A 464 -23.20 7.56 -31.46
N ASP A 465 -22.97 7.19 -30.20
CA ASP A 465 -23.53 6.01 -29.56
C ASP A 465 -23.25 4.67 -30.27
N MET A 466 -22.14 4.61 -31.03
CA MET A 466 -21.75 3.40 -31.74
C MET A 466 -21.23 2.30 -30.80
N ALA A 467 -20.44 2.67 -29.80
CA ALA A 467 -19.95 1.75 -28.79
C ALA A 467 -20.82 1.86 -27.53
N GLY A 468 -20.92 0.79 -26.75
CA GLY A 468 -21.62 0.84 -25.49
C GLY A 468 -21.45 -0.38 -24.58
N SER A 469 -21.68 -0.12 -23.31
CA SER A 469 -21.58 -1.06 -22.19
C SER A 469 -22.74 -0.82 -21.23
N CYS A 470 -23.12 -1.85 -20.49
CA CYS A 470 -24.33 -1.84 -19.68
C CYS A 470 -24.14 -2.72 -18.45
N VAL A 471 -24.64 -2.25 -17.31
CA VAL A 471 -24.74 -3.01 -16.05
C VAL A 471 -26.20 -3.12 -15.66
N MET A 472 -26.60 -4.30 -15.20
CA MET A 472 -27.96 -4.66 -14.81
C MET A 472 -27.94 -5.34 -13.44
N VAL A 473 -28.97 -5.05 -12.65
CA VAL A 473 -29.22 -5.67 -11.35
C VAL A 473 -30.40 -6.61 -11.51
N GLN A 474 -30.18 -7.91 -11.27
CA GLN A 474 -31.25 -8.90 -11.45
C GLN A 474 -32.34 -8.82 -10.37
N ASN A 475 -31.98 -8.49 -9.13
CA ASN A 475 -32.93 -8.32 -8.03
C ASN A 475 -32.78 -6.93 -7.39
N PRO A 476 -33.59 -5.94 -7.80
CA PRO A 476 -33.51 -4.58 -7.27
C PRO A 476 -33.99 -4.46 -5.82
N ALA A 477 -34.62 -5.48 -5.26
CA ALA A 477 -34.95 -5.52 -3.83
C ALA A 477 -33.70 -5.71 -2.94
N ASP A 478 -32.61 -6.22 -3.52
CA ASP A 478 -31.39 -6.59 -2.79
C ASP A 478 -30.27 -5.55 -2.96
N PHE A 479 -30.37 -4.70 -4.00
CA PHE A 479 -29.43 -3.61 -4.25
C PHE A 479 -30.15 -2.43 -4.93
N THR A 480 -29.92 -1.23 -4.41
CA THR A 480 -30.48 0.01 -4.96
C THR A 480 -29.37 0.91 -5.48
N PRO A 481 -29.21 1.04 -6.81
CA PRO A 481 -28.35 2.04 -7.42
C PRO A 481 -28.77 3.46 -7.00
N ARG A 482 -27.78 4.30 -6.69
CA ARG A 482 -27.94 5.69 -6.24
C ARG A 482 -27.08 6.64 -7.07
N TYR A 483 -25.94 6.18 -7.57
CA TYR A 483 -25.05 6.97 -8.41
C TYR A 483 -24.55 6.17 -9.59
N ALA A 484 -24.19 6.85 -10.67
CA ALA A 484 -23.46 6.25 -11.77
C ALA A 484 -22.34 7.17 -12.24
N ASP A 485 -21.34 6.60 -12.89
CA ASP A 485 -20.34 7.33 -13.63
C ASP A 485 -19.81 6.46 -14.78
N PHE A 486 -18.92 7.06 -15.56
CA PHE A 486 -18.04 6.34 -16.46
C PHE A 486 -16.66 6.98 -16.45
N LEU A 487 -15.68 6.22 -16.93
CA LEU A 487 -14.35 6.73 -17.21
C LEU A 487 -13.66 5.80 -18.19
N ALA A 488 -12.49 6.24 -18.65
CA ALA A 488 -11.58 5.38 -19.37
C ALA A 488 -10.21 5.32 -18.70
N ALA A 489 -9.44 4.27 -18.98
CA ALA A 489 -8.05 4.17 -18.54
C ALA A 489 -7.12 3.75 -19.68
N ASP A 490 -5.95 4.37 -19.68
CA ASP A 490 -4.83 4.10 -20.56
C ASP A 490 -3.61 3.76 -19.67
N GLY A 491 -3.38 2.47 -19.45
CA GLY A 491 -2.38 2.01 -18.47
C GLY A 491 -2.74 2.45 -17.05
N ALA A 492 -1.82 3.14 -16.37
CA ALA A 492 -2.01 3.61 -14.99
C ALA A 492 -2.73 4.97 -14.87
N SER A 493 -3.18 5.57 -15.97
CA SER A 493 -3.83 6.88 -15.97
C SER A 493 -5.27 6.82 -16.45
N TYR A 494 -6.15 7.54 -15.77
CA TYR A 494 -7.53 7.74 -16.19
C TYR A 494 -7.63 8.87 -17.22
N SER A 495 -8.47 8.68 -18.23
CA SER A 495 -8.68 9.60 -19.34
C SER A 495 -10.17 9.87 -19.59
N ASN A 496 -10.45 11.01 -20.21
CA ASN A 496 -11.81 11.53 -20.38
C ASN A 496 -12.48 10.98 -21.65
N MET A 497 -13.78 10.67 -21.57
CA MET A 497 -14.60 10.30 -22.72
C MET A 497 -15.54 11.46 -23.07
N THR A 498 -15.17 12.23 -24.08
CA THR A 498 -15.87 13.48 -24.44
C THR A 498 -17.19 13.26 -25.16
N THR A 499 -17.39 12.07 -25.73
CA THR A 499 -18.58 11.69 -26.49
C THR A 499 -19.47 10.71 -25.73
N ALA A 500 -19.14 10.42 -24.47
CA ALA A 500 -19.89 9.47 -23.66
C ALA A 500 -21.24 10.03 -23.21
N HIS A 501 -22.24 9.16 -23.22
CA HIS A 501 -23.59 9.40 -22.74
C HIS A 501 -23.99 8.31 -21.74
N LEU A 502 -24.73 8.71 -20.70
CA LEU A 502 -25.28 7.78 -19.71
C LEU A 502 -26.80 7.67 -19.82
N TRP A 503 -27.29 6.47 -19.53
CA TRP A 503 -28.70 6.11 -19.62
C TRP A 503 -29.09 5.19 -18.47
N TYR A 504 -30.36 5.22 -18.05
CA TYR A 504 -30.90 4.28 -17.06
C TYR A 504 -32.28 3.75 -17.44
N ARG A 505 -32.69 2.68 -16.76
CA ARG A 505 -34.08 2.20 -16.73
C ARG A 505 -34.53 1.86 -15.31
N THR A 506 -35.85 1.77 -15.12
CA THR A 506 -36.49 1.46 -13.82
C THR A 506 -37.51 0.32 -13.92
N ASP A 507 -37.71 -0.24 -15.11
CA ASP A 507 -38.62 -1.35 -15.32
C ASP A 507 -37.94 -2.68 -14.94
N ALA A 508 -38.76 -3.71 -14.71
CA ALA A 508 -38.27 -5.02 -14.33
C ALA A 508 -37.49 -5.66 -15.49
N LEU A 509 -36.28 -6.14 -15.21
CA LEU A 509 -35.40 -6.73 -16.21
C LEU A 509 -35.35 -8.25 -16.08
N ASN A 510 -35.32 -8.92 -17.23
CA ASN A 510 -34.85 -10.29 -17.28
C ASN A 510 -33.40 -10.30 -17.78
N THR A 511 -32.45 -10.44 -16.85
CA THR A 511 -31.01 -10.43 -17.16
C THR A 511 -30.55 -11.61 -18.02
N LYS A 512 -31.44 -12.57 -18.34
CA LYS A 512 -31.17 -13.69 -19.25
C LYS A 512 -31.49 -13.39 -20.73
N THR A 513 -32.37 -12.42 -21.02
CA THR A 513 -32.92 -12.25 -22.39
C THR A 513 -32.27 -11.16 -23.24
N GLU A 514 -31.11 -10.61 -22.83
CA GLU A 514 -30.49 -9.39 -23.43
C GLU A 514 -31.48 -8.19 -23.37
N THR A 515 -31.12 -7.14 -22.62
CA THR A 515 -31.96 -5.93 -22.52
C THR A 515 -31.17 -4.64 -22.75
N CYS A 516 -29.88 -4.74 -23.03
CA CYS A 516 -29.02 -3.58 -23.21
C CYS A 516 -28.91 -3.16 -24.67
N GLY A 517 -29.26 -4.03 -25.61
CA GLY A 517 -29.20 -3.78 -27.05
C GLY A 517 -30.27 -2.86 -27.59
N GLU A 518 -31.28 -2.50 -26.81
CA GLU A 518 -32.32 -1.59 -27.26
C GLU A 518 -31.73 -0.21 -27.61
N PRO A 519 -32.27 0.46 -28.64
CA PRO A 519 -31.77 1.75 -29.09
C PRO A 519 -31.99 2.82 -28.01
N VAL A 520 -31.04 3.74 -27.88
CA VAL A 520 -31.13 4.92 -27.01
C VAL A 520 -31.51 6.16 -27.82
N GLY A 521 -32.06 7.18 -27.18
CA GLY A 521 -32.33 8.48 -27.83
C GLY A 521 -33.42 8.49 -28.91
N VAL A 522 -34.14 7.38 -29.11
CA VAL A 522 -35.25 7.26 -30.07
C VAL A 522 -36.61 7.18 -29.37
N ALA A 523 -37.67 7.61 -30.05
CA ALA A 523 -39.02 7.54 -29.53
C ALA A 523 -39.41 6.08 -29.21
N GLY A 524 -39.95 5.85 -28.00
CA GLY A 524 -40.29 4.50 -27.51
C GLY A 524 -39.11 3.72 -26.94
N SER A 525 -37.91 4.30 -26.86
CA SER A 525 -36.80 3.70 -26.12
C SER A 525 -37.17 3.55 -24.63
N PRO A 526 -36.88 2.40 -23.99
CA PRO A 526 -37.03 2.24 -22.55
C PRO A 526 -35.89 2.92 -21.77
N TRP A 527 -34.86 3.43 -22.47
CA TRP A 527 -33.72 4.10 -21.86
C TRP A 527 -33.97 5.60 -21.68
N THR A 528 -33.82 6.06 -20.44
CA THR A 528 -33.90 7.49 -20.10
C THR A 528 -32.49 8.07 -20.01
N SER A 529 -32.25 9.20 -20.69
CA SER A 529 -30.95 9.88 -20.68
C SER A 529 -30.64 10.47 -19.31
N ILE A 530 -29.38 10.36 -18.88
CA ILE A 530 -28.85 11.04 -17.70
C ILE A 530 -28.01 12.23 -18.18
N PRO A 531 -28.44 13.48 -17.93
CA PRO A 531 -27.64 14.63 -18.30
C PRO A 531 -26.35 14.68 -17.45
N LEU A 532 -25.21 14.81 -18.11
CA LEU A 532 -23.92 14.93 -17.44
C LEU A 532 -23.72 16.34 -16.86
N PRO A 533 -23.07 16.48 -15.69
CA PRO A 533 -22.79 17.79 -15.11
C PRO A 533 -21.84 18.61 -16.00
N ALA A 534 -22.00 19.93 -15.95
CA ALA A 534 -21.14 20.86 -16.68
C ALA A 534 -19.66 20.70 -16.23
N GLY A 535 -18.78 20.42 -17.18
CA GLY A 535 -17.35 20.24 -16.95
C GLY A 535 -16.85 18.80 -16.95
N CYS A 536 -17.74 17.80 -17.00
CA CYS A 536 -17.37 16.40 -17.16
C CYS A 536 -16.49 16.19 -18.42
N SER A 537 -16.85 16.80 -19.56
CA SER A 537 -16.09 16.76 -20.82
C SER A 537 -14.71 17.44 -20.81
N THR A 538 -14.35 18.13 -19.72
CA THR A 538 -13.07 18.87 -19.58
C THR A 538 -12.22 18.36 -18.42
N GLN A 539 -12.62 17.27 -17.77
CA GLN A 539 -11.91 16.69 -16.64
C GLN A 539 -10.62 15.98 -17.12
N THR A 540 -9.49 16.23 -16.46
CA THR A 540 -8.15 15.80 -16.91
C THR A 540 -7.32 15.08 -15.84
N ALA A 541 -7.90 14.60 -14.73
CA ALA A 541 -7.13 14.04 -13.63
C ALA A 541 -7.83 12.88 -12.90
N SER A 542 -6.98 11.98 -12.38
CA SER A 542 -7.22 10.76 -11.58
C SER A 542 -8.63 10.64 -10.98
N ILE A 543 -9.47 9.81 -11.59
CA ILE A 543 -10.86 9.62 -11.23
C ILE A 543 -10.96 8.53 -10.16
N SER A 544 -10.65 8.89 -8.90
CA SER A 544 -11.21 8.13 -7.80
C SER A 544 -12.60 8.68 -7.50
N PRO A 545 -13.66 7.84 -7.50
CA PRO A 545 -15.00 8.30 -7.13
C PRO A 545 -15.07 8.76 -5.66
N ALA A 546 -13.99 8.56 -4.90
CA ALA A 546 -13.71 9.13 -3.59
C ALA A 546 -13.66 10.66 -3.54
N TYR A 547 -13.16 11.27 -4.62
CA TYR A 547 -12.70 12.65 -4.58
C TYR A 547 -13.81 13.58 -5.09
N SER A 548 -13.96 14.72 -4.42
CA SER A 548 -14.99 15.71 -4.72
C SER A 548 -14.79 16.45 -6.05
N ASP A 549 -13.70 16.18 -6.76
CA ASP A 549 -13.40 16.69 -8.09
C ASP A 549 -13.90 15.78 -9.21
N ASP A 550 -14.50 14.63 -8.88
CA ASP A 550 -15.21 13.82 -9.87
C ASP A 550 -16.49 14.54 -10.33
N LYS A 551 -16.37 15.26 -11.45
CA LYS A 551 -17.47 16.03 -12.05
C LYS A 551 -18.42 15.15 -12.86
N CYS A 552 -18.14 13.86 -13.01
CA CYS A 552 -18.89 12.95 -13.86
C CYS A 552 -19.82 12.00 -13.07
N ILE A 553 -19.77 11.99 -11.73
CA ILE A 553 -20.75 11.24 -10.92
C ILE A 553 -22.12 11.89 -11.02
N VAL A 554 -23.12 11.09 -11.39
CA VAL A 554 -24.53 11.49 -11.52
C VAL A 554 -25.41 10.73 -10.54
N SER A 555 -26.39 11.42 -9.96
CA SER A 555 -27.41 10.79 -9.12
C SER A 555 -28.43 10.04 -9.96
N LEU A 556 -28.79 8.84 -9.51
CA LEU A 556 -29.80 7.99 -10.11
C LEU A 556 -31.13 8.12 -9.34
N PRO A 557 -32.29 8.07 -10.02
CA PRO A 557 -33.58 8.01 -9.34
C PRO A 557 -33.77 6.67 -8.63
N ALA A 558 -34.76 6.60 -7.74
CA ALA A 558 -35.12 5.35 -7.08
C ALA A 558 -35.66 4.31 -8.08
N GLY A 559 -35.40 3.04 -7.82
CA GLY A 559 -35.91 1.93 -8.63
C GLY A 559 -35.11 1.65 -9.91
N VAL A 560 -33.93 2.25 -10.07
CA VAL A 560 -33.06 1.93 -11.21
C VAL A 560 -32.65 0.46 -11.21
N THR A 561 -32.84 -0.20 -12.35
CA THR A 561 -32.55 -1.63 -12.55
C THR A 561 -31.37 -1.86 -13.51
N ALA A 562 -31.07 -0.90 -14.38
CA ALA A 562 -29.89 -0.91 -15.24
C ALA A 562 -29.36 0.48 -15.54
N VAL A 563 -28.06 0.53 -15.83
CA VAL A 563 -27.35 1.71 -16.32
C VAL A 563 -26.60 1.31 -17.59
N LYS A 564 -26.57 2.20 -18.58
CA LYS A 564 -25.89 2.01 -19.85
C LYS A 564 -25.04 3.23 -20.18
N MET A 565 -23.86 2.98 -20.74
CA MET A 565 -23.00 3.98 -21.36
C MET A 565 -22.96 3.73 -22.86
N THR A 566 -22.95 4.81 -23.64
CA THR A 566 -22.68 4.80 -25.08
C THR A 566 -21.65 5.88 -25.44
N TRP A 567 -20.84 5.66 -26.48
CA TRP A 567 -19.82 6.62 -26.93
C TRP A 567 -19.45 6.46 -28.41
N ASN A 568 -18.67 7.42 -28.94
CA ASN A 568 -18.07 7.35 -30.27
C ASN A 568 -16.62 6.83 -30.20
N PRO A 569 -16.37 5.57 -30.59
CA PRO A 569 -15.05 4.93 -30.47
C PRO A 569 -14.02 5.48 -31.47
N ALA A 570 -14.41 6.34 -32.42
CA ALA A 570 -13.46 7.04 -33.27
C ALA A 570 -12.85 8.29 -32.61
N VAL A 571 -13.52 8.82 -31.57
CA VAL A 571 -13.07 10.00 -30.81
C VAL A 571 -12.45 9.56 -29.49
N ASP A 572 -13.18 8.77 -28.71
CA ASP A 572 -12.74 8.23 -27.42
C ASP A 572 -12.13 6.84 -27.66
N LYS A 573 -10.79 6.78 -27.80
CA LYS A 573 -10.00 5.60 -28.25
C LYS A 573 -9.25 4.86 -27.14
N GLN A 574 -9.72 5.00 -25.91
CA GLN A 574 -8.98 4.50 -24.76
C GLN A 574 -8.92 2.97 -24.72
N PHE A 575 -7.92 2.44 -24.00
CA PHE A 575 -7.73 1.00 -23.91
C PHE A 575 -8.82 0.33 -23.06
N HIS A 576 -9.15 0.90 -21.89
CA HIS A 576 -10.24 0.45 -21.01
C HIS A 576 -11.34 1.49 -20.88
N HIS A 577 -12.57 1.01 -20.78
CA HIS A 577 -13.75 1.81 -20.52
C HIS A 577 -14.50 1.20 -19.34
N PHE A 578 -14.79 2.01 -18.33
CA PHE A 578 -15.56 1.58 -17.17
C PHE A 578 -16.91 2.26 -17.13
N LEU A 579 -17.93 1.48 -16.82
CA LEU A 579 -19.24 1.96 -16.41
C LEU A 579 -19.49 1.49 -14.97
N ARG A 580 -19.73 2.42 -14.04
CA ARG A 580 -19.95 2.08 -12.63
C ARG A 580 -21.32 2.56 -12.18
N ALA A 581 -21.98 1.73 -11.38
CA ALA A 581 -23.22 2.05 -10.69
C ALA A 581 -23.06 1.75 -9.21
N TRP A 582 -23.14 2.79 -8.38
CA TRP A 582 -22.94 2.74 -6.94
C TRP A 582 -24.27 2.82 -6.20
N GLY A 583 -24.37 2.18 -5.06
CA GLY A 583 -25.62 2.03 -4.34
C GLY A 583 -25.42 1.44 -2.95
N TYR A 584 -26.46 0.77 -2.48
CA TYR A 584 -26.52 0.16 -1.15
C TYR A 584 -27.48 -1.02 -1.13
N VAL A 585 -27.35 -1.87 -0.12
CA VAL A 585 -28.33 -2.92 0.17
C VAL A 585 -29.47 -2.30 1.00
N PRO A 586 -30.73 -2.36 0.55
CA PRO A 586 -31.85 -1.86 1.34
C PRO A 586 -31.91 -2.48 2.74
N THR A 587 -32.36 -1.72 3.74
CA THR A 587 -32.59 -2.27 5.10
C THR A 587 -33.70 -3.32 5.13
N THR A 588 -34.50 -3.39 4.07
CA THR A 588 -35.57 -4.36 3.86
C THR A 588 -35.17 -5.51 2.93
N ALA A 589 -33.89 -5.61 2.53
CA ALA A 589 -33.41 -6.68 1.66
C ALA A 589 -33.70 -8.05 2.31
N PRO A 590 -34.35 -9.00 1.61
CA PRO A 590 -34.70 -10.29 2.18
C PRO A 590 -33.44 -11.10 2.56
N ILE A 591 -33.37 -11.62 3.79
CA ILE A 591 -32.28 -12.51 4.19
C ILE A 591 -32.35 -13.81 3.39
N GLY A 592 -31.20 -14.29 2.91
CA GLY A 592 -31.08 -15.49 2.07
C GLY A 592 -31.34 -15.22 0.58
N SER A 593 -31.61 -13.98 0.18
CA SER A 593 -31.71 -13.59 -1.22
C SER A 593 -30.34 -13.44 -1.89
N GLU A 594 -30.36 -13.36 -3.22
CA GLU A 594 -29.17 -13.20 -4.05
C GLU A 594 -29.39 -12.05 -5.03
N SER A 595 -28.46 -11.09 -5.03
CA SER A 595 -28.37 -10.05 -6.04
C SER A 595 -27.29 -10.40 -7.05
N TRP A 596 -27.63 -10.31 -8.34
CA TRP A 596 -26.68 -10.55 -9.42
C TRP A 596 -26.39 -9.26 -10.17
N ALA A 597 -25.10 -8.97 -10.29
CA ALA A 597 -24.55 -7.99 -11.21
C ALA A 597 -24.28 -8.68 -12.55
N VAL A 598 -24.88 -8.16 -13.61
CA VAL A 598 -24.76 -8.70 -14.96
C VAL A 598 -24.44 -7.57 -15.91
N GLY A 599 -23.59 -7.82 -16.90
CA GLY A 599 -23.32 -6.82 -17.93
C GLY A 599 -23.50 -7.30 -19.35
N ALA A 600 -23.61 -6.33 -20.26
CA ALA A 600 -23.66 -6.53 -21.69
C ALA A 600 -22.92 -5.40 -22.42
N PHE A 601 -22.42 -5.69 -23.61
CA PHE A 601 -21.63 -4.76 -24.41
C PHE A 601 -21.82 -5.02 -25.89
N ASN A 602 -21.47 -4.06 -26.74
CA ASN A 602 -21.30 -4.31 -28.16
C ASN A 602 -19.83 -4.27 -28.58
N ALA A 603 -19.54 -4.79 -29.78
CA ALA A 603 -18.18 -4.91 -30.29
C ALA A 603 -18.10 -4.60 -31.79
N PRO A 604 -16.92 -4.18 -32.30
CA PRO A 604 -16.73 -3.81 -33.72
C PRO A 604 -16.65 -5.01 -34.68
N TYR A 605 -16.46 -6.22 -34.16
CA TYR A 605 -16.33 -7.45 -34.94
C TYR A 605 -17.63 -8.24 -34.95
N ASN A 606 -17.75 -9.21 -35.87
CA ASN A 606 -18.97 -10.01 -36.02
C ASN A 606 -19.23 -10.86 -34.76
N THR A 607 -20.19 -10.41 -33.97
CA THR A 607 -20.54 -11.00 -32.67
C THR A 607 -21.03 -12.43 -32.80
N ALA A 608 -21.72 -12.80 -33.90
CA ALA A 608 -22.18 -14.17 -34.13
C ALA A 608 -21.02 -15.16 -34.32
N THR A 609 -19.87 -14.68 -34.81
CA THR A 609 -18.67 -15.51 -34.99
C THR A 609 -17.79 -15.55 -33.75
N VAL A 610 -17.67 -14.45 -33.02
CA VAL A 610 -16.78 -14.33 -31.85
C VAL A 610 -17.46 -14.83 -30.57
N PHE A 611 -18.79 -14.69 -30.47
CA PHE A 611 -19.61 -15.09 -29.34
C PHE A 611 -20.81 -15.93 -29.79
N PRO A 612 -20.58 -17.13 -30.35
CA PRO A 612 -21.67 -18.00 -30.78
C PRO A 612 -22.51 -18.47 -29.59
N GLY A 613 -23.83 -18.45 -29.74
CA GLY A 613 -24.78 -18.99 -28.76
C GLY A 613 -25.15 -18.07 -27.60
N TYR A 614 -24.60 -16.86 -27.55
CA TYR A 614 -24.98 -15.85 -26.56
C TYR A 614 -26.23 -15.07 -27.00
N PRO A 615 -27.12 -14.69 -26.07
CA PRO A 615 -28.19 -13.73 -26.36
C PRO A 615 -27.60 -12.44 -26.95
N THR A 616 -28.09 -12.05 -28.13
CA THR A 616 -27.67 -10.83 -28.81
C THR A 616 -28.87 -10.03 -29.31
N LEU A 617 -28.75 -8.70 -29.24
CA LEU A 617 -29.72 -7.75 -29.77
C LEU A 617 -28.95 -6.50 -30.23
N ASN A 618 -29.14 -6.08 -31.48
CA ASN A 618 -28.45 -4.92 -32.07
C ASN A 618 -26.92 -4.89 -31.80
N ASN A 619 -26.27 -6.04 -31.98
CA ASN A 619 -24.84 -6.26 -31.71
C ASN A 619 -24.40 -6.13 -30.24
N TYR A 620 -25.32 -5.92 -29.30
CA TYR A 620 -25.04 -6.13 -27.88
C TYR A 620 -25.07 -7.62 -27.57
N ILE A 621 -24.18 -8.03 -26.68
CA ILE A 621 -23.96 -9.40 -26.27
C ILE A 621 -24.15 -9.44 -24.77
N ASN A 622 -25.14 -10.22 -24.34
CA ASN A 622 -25.32 -10.53 -22.93
C ASN A 622 -24.68 -11.89 -22.67
N ILE A 623 -23.60 -11.89 -21.89
CA ILE A 623 -22.84 -13.11 -21.59
C ILE A 623 -23.07 -13.62 -20.16
N SER A 624 -24.19 -13.23 -19.56
CA SER A 624 -24.69 -13.77 -18.28
C SER A 624 -24.95 -15.28 -18.31
N THR A 625 -25.07 -15.86 -19.50
CA THR A 625 -25.27 -17.30 -19.74
C THR A 625 -23.98 -18.03 -20.07
N ASN A 626 -22.81 -17.41 -19.91
CA ASN A 626 -21.51 -18.04 -20.21
C ASN A 626 -21.32 -19.31 -19.36
N PRO A 627 -21.04 -20.48 -19.99
CA PRO A 627 -20.87 -21.74 -19.29
C PRO A 627 -19.55 -21.83 -18.51
N ASN A 628 -18.60 -20.93 -18.73
CA ASN A 628 -17.33 -20.91 -18.00
C ASN A 628 -17.58 -20.55 -16.53
N VAL A 629 -17.09 -21.38 -15.61
CA VAL A 629 -17.32 -21.27 -14.17
C VAL A 629 -16.07 -20.70 -13.51
N THR A 630 -16.20 -19.54 -12.84
CA THR A 630 -15.13 -19.01 -11.96
C THR A 630 -15.38 -19.40 -10.51
N GLY A 631 -16.65 -19.40 -10.07
CA GLY A 631 -17.06 -19.90 -8.76
C GLY A 631 -18.43 -20.54 -8.84
N THR A 632 -18.63 -21.66 -8.15
CA THR A 632 -19.95 -22.30 -8.04
C THR A 632 -20.70 -21.71 -6.85
N ILE A 633 -21.98 -21.42 -7.03
CA ILE A 633 -22.87 -20.92 -5.98
C ILE A 633 -23.94 -21.98 -5.68
N PRO A 634 -23.68 -22.90 -4.73
CA PRO A 634 -24.62 -23.97 -4.41
C PRO A 634 -25.98 -23.40 -3.99
N GLY A 635 -27.05 -23.90 -4.60
CA GLY A 635 -28.43 -23.49 -4.30
C GLY A 635 -28.88 -22.18 -4.93
N SER A 636 -28.07 -21.53 -5.79
CA SER A 636 -28.51 -20.32 -6.49
C SER A 636 -29.69 -20.60 -7.42
N THR A 637 -30.69 -19.73 -7.38
CA THR A 637 -31.87 -19.77 -8.26
C THR A 637 -31.63 -19.14 -9.62
N TYR A 638 -30.55 -18.36 -9.78
CA TYR A 638 -30.29 -17.55 -10.99
C TYR A 638 -29.18 -18.12 -11.90
N GLY A 639 -28.41 -19.10 -11.40
CA GLY A 639 -27.55 -19.97 -12.19
C GLY A 639 -26.43 -20.56 -11.34
N PRO A 640 -25.79 -21.67 -11.76
CA PRO A 640 -24.92 -22.44 -10.88
C PRO A 640 -23.60 -21.73 -10.54
N ASN A 641 -23.23 -20.66 -11.25
CA ASN A 641 -21.90 -20.09 -11.16
C ASN A 641 -21.80 -18.58 -11.39
N THR A 642 -20.77 -17.97 -10.82
CA THR A 642 -20.18 -16.69 -11.27
C THR A 642 -19.21 -16.95 -12.43
N ASN A 643 -18.91 -15.89 -13.17
CA ASN A 643 -17.88 -15.91 -14.21
C ASN A 643 -17.32 -14.51 -14.39
N GLY A 644 -16.27 -14.34 -15.20
CA GLY A 644 -15.65 -13.04 -15.48
C GLY A 644 -16.61 -11.91 -15.89
N ILE A 645 -17.88 -12.18 -16.18
CA ILE A 645 -18.86 -11.23 -16.69
C ILE A 645 -20.19 -11.21 -15.91
N ARG A 646 -20.30 -11.98 -14.82
CA ARG A 646 -21.42 -11.87 -13.89
C ARG A 646 -20.96 -12.21 -12.48
N ASP A 647 -21.47 -11.44 -11.53
CA ASP A 647 -21.01 -11.51 -10.15
C ASP A 647 -22.20 -11.52 -9.21
N ALA A 648 -22.09 -12.22 -8.09
CA ALA A 648 -23.20 -12.46 -7.18
C ALA A 648 -22.89 -11.89 -5.80
N MET A 649 -23.93 -11.41 -5.13
CA MET A 649 -23.93 -11.00 -3.74
C MET A 649 -25.05 -11.72 -3.02
N ARG A 650 -24.77 -12.29 -1.86
CA ARG A 650 -25.77 -12.95 -1.01
C ARG A 650 -26.14 -12.08 0.17
N ILE A 651 -27.44 -11.93 0.42
CA ILE A 651 -27.92 -11.16 1.56
C ILE A 651 -27.92 -12.07 2.79
N GLN A 652 -27.04 -11.79 3.72
CA GLN A 652 -26.92 -12.54 4.98
C GLN A 652 -27.42 -11.70 6.15
N GLY A 653 -28.31 -12.30 6.93
CA GLY A 653 -28.68 -11.78 8.23
C GLY A 653 -27.77 -12.34 9.33
N PRO A 654 -27.88 -11.81 10.55
CA PRO A 654 -27.20 -12.39 11.69
C PRO A 654 -27.68 -13.81 11.97
N THR A 655 -26.72 -14.70 12.25
CA THR A 655 -27.00 -16.02 12.80
C THR A 655 -27.05 -15.88 14.33
N GLY A 656 -28.22 -16.07 14.91
CA GLY A 656 -28.35 -16.09 16.37
C GLY A 656 -27.77 -17.39 16.95
N ALA A 657 -26.89 -17.27 17.93
CA ALA A 657 -26.43 -18.37 18.78
C ALA A 657 -26.92 -18.13 20.21
N ILE A 658 -27.63 -19.10 20.80
CA ILE A 658 -28.05 -19.05 22.20
C ILE A 658 -27.36 -20.19 22.93
N THR A 659 -26.57 -19.84 23.94
CA THR A 659 -25.94 -20.79 24.85
C THR A 659 -26.61 -20.68 26.21
N LYS A 660 -27.13 -21.80 26.72
CA LYS A 660 -27.65 -21.92 28.09
C LYS A 660 -26.74 -22.82 28.90
N THR A 661 -26.11 -22.27 29.93
CA THR A 661 -25.28 -23.05 30.86
C THR A 661 -25.91 -23.05 32.24
N THR A 662 -25.90 -24.20 32.90
CA THR A 662 -26.33 -24.34 34.28
C THR A 662 -25.33 -25.23 35.02
N PRO A 663 -24.92 -24.88 36.25
CA PRO A 663 -24.07 -25.75 37.06
C PRO A 663 -24.78 -27.06 37.46
N SER A 664 -26.11 -27.08 37.41
CA SER A 664 -26.93 -28.25 37.73
C SER A 664 -27.91 -28.56 36.62
N THR A 665 -27.89 -29.81 36.15
CA THR A 665 -28.89 -30.34 35.20
C THR A 665 -30.13 -30.91 35.89
N THR A 666 -30.18 -30.86 37.22
CA THR A 666 -31.32 -31.32 38.03
C THR A 666 -31.83 -30.21 38.95
N ALA A 667 -33.12 -30.27 39.29
CA ALA A 667 -33.79 -29.30 40.15
C ALA A 667 -34.55 -30.00 41.28
N GLN A 668 -34.47 -29.46 42.49
CA GLN A 668 -35.24 -29.93 43.64
C GLN A 668 -36.29 -28.88 44.04
N PRO A 669 -37.48 -29.30 44.53
CA PRO A 669 -38.50 -28.37 44.99
C PRO A 669 -37.96 -27.40 46.04
N GLY A 670 -38.25 -26.10 45.87
CA GLY A 670 -37.84 -25.05 46.81
C GLY A 670 -36.36 -24.65 46.74
N VAL A 671 -35.53 -25.32 45.94
CA VAL A 671 -34.12 -24.98 45.74
C VAL A 671 -33.94 -24.19 44.44
N PRO A 672 -33.45 -22.94 44.48
CA PRO A 672 -33.22 -22.15 43.27
C PRO A 672 -32.19 -22.80 42.33
N VAL A 673 -32.49 -22.79 41.03
CA VAL A 673 -31.54 -23.18 39.97
C VAL A 673 -31.05 -21.92 39.28
N SER A 674 -29.73 -21.72 39.26
CA SER A 674 -29.10 -20.63 38.53
C SER A 674 -28.63 -21.12 37.16
N TYR A 675 -28.91 -20.36 36.12
CA TYR A 675 -28.39 -20.61 34.79
C TYR A 675 -27.98 -19.28 34.14
N SER A 676 -27.08 -19.34 33.18
CA SER A 676 -26.68 -18.22 32.35
C SER A 676 -27.19 -18.44 30.93
N LEU A 677 -27.77 -17.40 30.35
CA LEU A 677 -28.08 -17.33 28.93
C LEU A 677 -27.13 -16.33 28.29
N THR A 678 -26.36 -16.80 27.33
CA THR A 678 -25.60 -15.93 26.43
C THR A 678 -26.28 -16.00 25.08
N ALA A 679 -26.73 -14.86 24.58
CA ALA A 679 -27.18 -14.71 23.22
C ALA A 679 -26.13 -13.91 22.45
N GLU A 680 -25.71 -14.46 21.33
CA GLU A 680 -24.78 -13.84 20.40
C GLU A 680 -25.43 -13.80 19.03
N ALA A 681 -25.12 -12.74 18.29
CA ALA A 681 -25.45 -12.64 16.88
C ALA A 681 -24.13 -12.71 16.13
N ASP A 682 -23.85 -13.87 15.56
CA ASP A 682 -22.68 -14.05 14.73
C ASP A 682 -23.01 -13.62 13.30
N LEU A 683 -22.13 -12.83 12.73
CA LEU A 683 -22.23 -12.29 11.38
C LEU A 683 -20.90 -12.54 10.71
N ALA A 684 -20.92 -13.35 9.66
CA ALA A 684 -19.74 -13.63 8.84
C ALA A 684 -19.23 -12.41 8.05
N VAL A 685 -19.82 -11.22 8.23
CA VAL A 685 -19.54 -9.99 7.47
C VAL A 685 -19.14 -8.82 8.37
N GLN A 686 -18.19 -8.00 7.91
CA GLN A 686 -17.73 -6.79 8.60
C GLN A 686 -18.83 -5.71 8.60
N SER A 687 -19.23 -5.27 9.80
CA SER A 687 -20.07 -4.09 10.09
C SER A 687 -21.53 -4.11 9.58
N PRO A 688 -22.39 -5.02 10.08
CA PRO A 688 -23.84 -4.90 9.92
C PRO A 688 -24.42 -3.81 10.83
N PRO A 689 -25.60 -3.24 10.49
CA PRO A 689 -26.31 -2.33 11.41
C PRO A 689 -26.67 -3.03 12.71
N ASN A 690 -26.81 -2.26 13.80
CA ASN A 690 -27.24 -2.79 15.11
C ASN A 690 -28.57 -3.54 14.96
N GLN A 691 -28.57 -4.81 15.35
CA GLN A 691 -29.76 -5.65 15.38
C GLN A 691 -30.22 -5.84 16.82
N THR A 692 -31.53 -5.94 17.02
CA THR A 692 -32.13 -6.28 18.33
C THR A 692 -32.70 -7.69 18.25
N PHE A 693 -32.32 -8.54 19.19
CA PHE A 693 -32.84 -9.89 19.31
C PHE A 693 -33.76 -9.98 20.52
N THR A 694 -34.84 -10.74 20.36
CA THR A 694 -35.70 -11.13 21.48
C THR A 694 -35.31 -12.55 21.88
N VAL A 695 -34.87 -12.74 23.12
CA VAL A 695 -34.50 -14.05 23.66
C VAL A 695 -35.63 -14.54 24.54
N THR A 696 -36.31 -15.60 24.13
CA THR A 696 -37.37 -16.19 24.94
C THR A 696 -36.91 -17.49 25.59
N ASP A 697 -36.94 -17.56 26.91
CA ASP A 697 -36.71 -18.81 27.67
C ASP A 697 -38.01 -19.30 28.30
N THR A 698 -38.46 -20.49 27.92
CA THR A 698 -39.64 -21.11 28.52
C THR A 698 -39.19 -22.02 29.65
N LEU A 699 -39.59 -21.68 30.88
CA LEU A 699 -39.25 -22.48 32.05
C LEU A 699 -40.00 -23.82 32.04
N PRO A 700 -39.37 -24.91 32.51
CA PRO A 700 -40.06 -26.17 32.75
C PRO A 700 -41.28 -26.00 33.65
N THR A 701 -42.29 -26.85 33.48
CA THR A 701 -43.50 -26.83 34.31
C THR A 701 -43.13 -27.01 35.79
N GLY A 702 -43.70 -26.16 36.66
CA GLY A 702 -43.39 -26.15 38.09
C GLY A 702 -42.20 -25.28 38.49
N MET A 703 -41.45 -24.72 37.54
CA MET A 703 -40.46 -23.68 37.82
C MET A 703 -41.06 -22.29 37.68
N SER A 704 -40.56 -21.36 38.48
CA SER A 704 -40.89 -19.94 38.40
C SER A 704 -39.63 -19.10 38.52
N TYR A 705 -39.61 -17.98 37.82
CA TYR A 705 -38.54 -17.00 37.92
C TYR A 705 -38.61 -16.29 39.28
N VAL A 706 -37.46 -16.19 39.95
CA VAL A 706 -37.33 -15.46 41.22
C VAL A 706 -37.09 -13.99 40.90
N ALA A 707 -37.98 -13.11 41.36
CA ALA A 707 -37.88 -11.67 41.09
C ALA A 707 -36.51 -11.10 41.53
N GLY A 708 -35.90 -10.30 40.65
CA GLY A 708 -34.58 -9.70 40.88
C GLY A 708 -33.39 -10.64 40.68
N SER A 709 -33.59 -11.91 40.30
CA SER A 709 -32.48 -12.87 40.12
C SER A 709 -31.74 -12.78 38.78
N GLY A 710 -32.33 -12.14 37.77
CA GLY A 710 -31.78 -12.00 36.41
C GLY A 710 -31.29 -10.59 36.08
N THR A 711 -30.23 -10.50 35.27
CA THR A 711 -29.68 -9.25 34.73
C THR A 711 -29.42 -9.40 33.22
N PRO A 712 -30.13 -8.66 32.33
CA PRO A 712 -31.26 -7.78 32.64
C PRO A 712 -32.45 -8.55 33.23
N THR A 713 -33.37 -7.85 33.91
CA THR A 713 -34.59 -8.47 34.43
C THR A 713 -35.53 -8.80 33.27
N PRO A 714 -35.94 -10.07 33.08
CA PRO A 714 -36.80 -10.46 31.97
C PRO A 714 -38.24 -10.00 32.17
N ALA A 715 -38.95 -9.79 31.07
CA ALA A 715 -40.40 -9.71 31.09
C ALA A 715 -41.00 -11.12 31.28
N LEU A 716 -41.99 -11.24 32.16
CA LEU A 716 -42.64 -12.52 32.46
C LEU A 716 -43.99 -12.62 31.75
N SER A 717 -44.23 -13.75 31.09
CA SER A 717 -45.56 -14.15 30.61
C SER A 717 -45.81 -15.63 30.92
N THR A 718 -47.02 -16.10 30.68
CA THR A 718 -47.37 -17.53 30.84
C THR A 718 -47.92 -18.06 29.53
N ASN A 719 -47.37 -19.18 29.04
CA ASN A 719 -47.83 -19.79 27.80
C ASN A 719 -49.14 -20.60 28.01
N GLY A 720 -49.71 -21.13 26.92
CA GLY A 720 -50.95 -21.94 26.96
C GLY A 720 -50.85 -23.24 27.76
N SER A 721 -49.64 -23.65 28.16
CA SER A 721 -49.37 -24.83 28.98
C SER A 721 -49.11 -24.50 30.46
N GLY A 722 -49.29 -23.24 30.87
CA GLY A 722 -49.10 -22.80 32.25
C GLY A 722 -47.64 -22.62 32.67
N GLN A 723 -46.69 -22.64 31.73
CA GLN A 723 -45.27 -22.41 31.99
C GLN A 723 -44.95 -20.92 31.93
N GLN A 724 -44.02 -20.46 32.77
CA GLN A 724 -43.51 -19.10 32.67
C GLN A 724 -42.56 -18.97 31.48
N VAL A 725 -42.75 -17.92 30.69
CA VAL A 725 -41.88 -17.51 29.58
C VAL A 725 -41.20 -16.20 29.96
N LEU A 726 -39.87 -16.21 29.88
CA LEU A 726 -39.00 -15.07 30.14
C LEU A 726 -38.61 -14.45 28.80
N THR A 727 -38.66 -13.13 28.67
CA THR A 727 -38.34 -12.40 27.43
C THR A 727 -37.40 -11.23 27.67
#